data_AF-A0A945QQS4-F1
#
_entry.id   AF-A0A945QQS4-F1
#
_cell.length_a   1.000
_cell.length_b   1.000
_cell.length_c   1.000
_cell.angle_alpha   90.00
_cell.angle_beta   90.00
_cell.angle_gamma   90.00
#
_symmetry.space_group_name_H-M   'P 1'
#
loop_
_entity.id
_entity.type
_entity.pdbx_description
1 polymer ?
#
loop_
_entity_poly.entity_id
_entity_poly.type
_entity_poly.pdbx_seq_one_letter_code
_entity_poly.pdbx_strand_id
1 'polypeptide(L)'
;MKNILNIKAMRHLAALFAASAGFVAVLWLCGWLVRPDLQADLPSYSPEELAAAEKLRDNSVDPADDLQIYRAVDYSAGPQAAWYPKGESPILAELVAEGKLPPVQERVGAEPVVYEGVEGIGKYGGTWVRALTDEGSLRFYMTYELGNTTLLRFSPHGYPATPLLARSYEVSEDNAVFTFRLRKGMRWSDGHPFTADDIMFWWEGWATWKDPDTGEQLGWVPEIVKARGKEGRIEKVDEYTVRYIFPESQGIFLEFMTGGRGAAFAPKPAHYLRKYHPEYGDQALIAETMKAYKLPSKMAVFKFVDTVTNPERPSLSPWIMQTYRPSGPYTLVRNPYYCAVDTEGNQLPYLDRIHFMVKNAQMVSMAVANGETSMQVGEFVDYSLLIDQRRRNGYEVYHWYPAERSIFSIAPNHNRKVYSDRPETGFKHELLNDKRFRQALSLAIDRQKIIDVEWNGFGAPSQTAPGPASIYHHPELSHSFVDYDPEDARKRLDEIGLIQWDDEGYRTFKDGSRMVFYLNVNQATSQMGAVQFVVDDWAAVGIRVIPRERSNTLFSLEKWARKPDLILGKDSSSHNAVGGGDFMPQNGHSAWGSGWGEWYHKDGMAGSPKAKQPGNVEPPVGHPIREVMRLYDRASMVVDPFERRDLYRPALQIAAENLWTIGVATAPPVLAVVKDGLRNVPRSLVYGFIDGMLLNSAYPDTWYWDKPSYAPGERQEIKREIATITPQPPAGGVELNAEPDGSLFSTVFGGLLKGLFVVAVLLLAFKHPYVGRRLLIMVPTMAIISIITFAIIQIPPGNYLTTYIEQLKHKGEELSAGEVADLETMFYLNDPVVIQYSRWIGLKWFFTFDPADEGLLQGNLGRSMAQQKPVNDIIGDRILLTVLISLGTILFTWALAVPIGIYSAVRQYSLSDYLLTLVGFLGMCIPQFLFALVLIYWSDHYLGIKVTGLFSSQYAVQPHWDLAKFVDLLQHIWLPVLVLGVGGTAGMIRVMRANLLDEIKKPYVTTARAKGVRPLKLLLKYPVRLALNPFISGIGGLFPALISGGAIVAMVLSLPTVGPLMLDALLTEDMYLAGSLLMVLSMLGVFGVLISDLLLLWLDPRIRFEGGGR
;
A
#
# COMPACT_ATOMS: atom_id res chain seq x y z
N MET A 1 9.66 -51.58 -51.79
CA MET A 1 10.01 -51.29 -50.38
C MET A 1 9.70 -49.83 -49.98
N LYS A 2 8.55 -49.26 -50.40
CA LYS A 2 8.17 -47.84 -50.12
C LYS A 2 6.80 -47.63 -49.41
N ASN A 3 6.01 -48.69 -49.14
CA ASN A 3 4.65 -48.53 -48.60
C ASN A 3 4.43 -48.99 -47.14
N ILE A 4 5.46 -49.46 -46.43
CA ILE A 4 5.30 -50.00 -45.06
C ILE A 4 5.61 -48.96 -43.96
N LEU A 5 6.37 -47.89 -44.25
CA LEU A 5 6.69 -46.87 -43.25
C LEU A 5 5.55 -45.88 -42.96
N ASN A 6 4.56 -45.73 -43.85
CA ASN A 6 3.52 -44.70 -43.69
C ASN A 6 2.35 -45.17 -42.79
N ILE A 7 2.08 -46.48 -42.73
CA ILE A 7 0.93 -47.04 -41.98
C ILE A 7 1.19 -47.05 -40.46
N LYS A 8 2.44 -47.31 -40.02
CA LYS A 8 2.80 -47.24 -38.59
C LYS A 8 2.78 -45.80 -38.08
N ALA A 9 3.32 -44.85 -38.85
CA ALA A 9 3.27 -43.44 -38.52
C ALA A 9 1.82 -42.93 -38.44
N MET A 10 0.96 -43.30 -39.41
CA MET A 10 -0.47 -42.99 -39.34
C MET A 10 -1.19 -43.64 -38.17
N ARG A 11 -0.85 -44.88 -37.78
CA ARG A 11 -1.42 -45.52 -36.57
C ARG A 11 -1.02 -44.80 -35.29
N HIS A 12 0.22 -44.33 -35.19
CA HIS A 12 0.69 -43.56 -34.04
C HIS A 12 0.06 -42.16 -34.01
N LEU A 13 -0.09 -41.50 -35.16
CA LEU A 13 -0.81 -40.24 -35.29
C LEU A 13 -2.30 -40.39 -34.95
N ALA A 14 -2.97 -41.44 -35.44
CA ALA A 14 -4.36 -41.74 -35.13
C ALA A 14 -4.55 -42.09 -33.65
N ALA A 15 -3.60 -42.82 -33.03
CA ALA A 15 -3.61 -43.08 -31.60
C ALA A 15 -3.38 -41.81 -30.78
N LEU A 16 -2.49 -40.90 -31.24
CA LEU A 16 -2.31 -39.58 -30.63
C LEU A 16 -3.59 -38.75 -30.75
N PHE A 17 -4.21 -38.73 -31.92
CA PHE A 17 -5.46 -38.01 -32.17
C PHE A 17 -6.61 -38.56 -31.31
N ALA A 18 -6.70 -39.88 -31.15
CA ALA A 18 -7.69 -40.53 -30.30
C ALA A 18 -7.43 -40.26 -28.80
N ALA A 19 -6.17 -40.23 -28.37
CA ALA A 19 -5.80 -39.87 -27.00
C ALA A 19 -6.09 -38.38 -26.71
N SER A 20 -5.75 -37.49 -27.65
CA SER A 20 -6.09 -36.06 -27.58
C SER A 20 -7.59 -35.84 -27.59
N ALA A 21 -8.35 -36.55 -28.44
CA ALA A 21 -9.80 -36.48 -28.49
C ALA A 21 -10.42 -37.04 -27.20
N GLY A 22 -9.86 -38.11 -26.62
CA GLY A 22 -10.26 -38.65 -25.32
C GLY A 22 -9.97 -37.67 -24.17
N PHE A 23 -8.83 -36.99 -24.20
CA PHE A 23 -8.49 -35.94 -23.23
C PHE A 23 -9.42 -34.72 -23.37
N VAL A 24 -9.68 -34.27 -24.60
CA VAL A 24 -10.66 -33.22 -24.89
C VAL A 24 -12.07 -33.65 -24.46
N ALA A 25 -12.45 -34.90 -24.67
CA ALA A 25 -13.72 -35.44 -24.22
C ALA A 25 -13.81 -35.49 -22.69
N VAL A 26 -12.74 -35.87 -21.98
CA VAL A 26 -12.69 -35.82 -20.51
C VAL A 26 -12.74 -34.39 -20.00
N LEU A 27 -12.02 -33.46 -20.61
CA LEU A 27 -12.09 -32.03 -20.29
C LEU A 27 -13.48 -31.46 -20.58
N TRP A 28 -14.10 -31.87 -21.68
CA TRP A 28 -15.46 -31.50 -22.03
C TRP A 28 -16.47 -32.11 -21.05
N LEU A 29 -16.29 -33.36 -20.63
CA LEU A 29 -17.16 -34.04 -19.67
C LEU A 29 -16.98 -33.49 -18.26
N CYS A 30 -15.76 -33.14 -17.85
CA CYS A 30 -15.49 -32.40 -16.62
C CYS A 30 -16.07 -30.98 -16.70
N GLY A 31 -15.90 -30.30 -17.83
CA GLY A 31 -16.51 -29.00 -18.10
C GLY A 31 -18.03 -29.05 -18.22
N TRP A 32 -18.62 -30.21 -18.52
CA TRP A 32 -20.05 -30.47 -18.56
C TRP A 32 -20.61 -30.84 -17.17
N LEU A 33 -19.89 -31.67 -16.41
CA LEU A 33 -20.22 -32.06 -15.03
C LEU A 33 -20.06 -30.89 -14.04
N VAL A 34 -19.08 -30.02 -14.28
CA VAL A 34 -18.79 -28.81 -13.49
C VAL A 34 -19.28 -27.58 -14.25
N ARG A 35 -20.05 -27.74 -15.33
CA ARG A 35 -20.63 -26.60 -16.04
C ARG A 35 -21.52 -25.89 -15.04
N PRO A 36 -21.24 -24.63 -14.70
CA PRO A 36 -22.25 -23.85 -14.00
C PRO A 36 -23.47 -23.85 -14.89
N ASP A 37 -24.65 -23.98 -14.29
CA ASP A 37 -25.90 -23.85 -15.02
C ASP A 37 -26.02 -22.40 -15.50
N LEU A 38 -25.44 -22.11 -16.65
CA LEU A 38 -25.52 -20.80 -17.32
C LEU A 38 -26.95 -20.55 -17.86
N GLN A 39 -27.84 -21.53 -17.75
CA GLN A 39 -29.27 -21.44 -18.04
C GLN A 39 -30.12 -21.47 -16.77
N ALA A 40 -29.53 -21.51 -15.57
CA ALA A 40 -30.27 -21.14 -14.38
C ALA A 40 -30.77 -19.73 -14.65
N ASP A 41 -32.09 -19.57 -14.67
CA ASP A 41 -32.70 -18.26 -14.88
C ASP A 41 -31.95 -17.27 -13.99
N LEU A 42 -31.39 -16.22 -14.61
CA LEU A 42 -30.85 -15.09 -13.86
C LEU A 42 -31.92 -14.79 -12.81
N PRO A 43 -31.58 -14.76 -11.50
CA PRO A 43 -32.59 -14.61 -10.47
C PRO A 43 -33.52 -13.47 -10.88
N SER A 44 -34.78 -13.80 -11.15
CA SER A 44 -35.73 -12.82 -11.63
C SER A 44 -36.06 -11.94 -10.43
N TYR A 45 -35.32 -10.84 -10.31
CA TYR A 45 -35.56 -9.87 -9.26
C TYR A 45 -36.95 -9.28 -9.49
N SER A 46 -37.78 -9.32 -8.45
CA SER A 46 -39.04 -8.61 -8.47
C SER A 46 -38.79 -7.12 -8.76
N PRO A 47 -39.74 -6.39 -9.36
CA PRO A 47 -39.63 -4.93 -9.51
C PRO A 47 -39.31 -4.23 -8.18
N GLU A 48 -39.77 -4.79 -7.05
CA GLU A 48 -39.43 -4.30 -5.70
C GLU A 48 -37.96 -4.53 -5.34
N GLU A 49 -37.39 -5.69 -5.65
CA GLU A 49 -35.95 -5.97 -5.44
C GLU A 49 -35.06 -5.12 -6.34
N LEU A 50 -35.48 -4.88 -7.59
CA LEU A 50 -34.80 -3.96 -8.50
C LEU A 50 -34.86 -2.52 -7.99
N ALA A 51 -36.05 -2.04 -7.60
CA ALA A 51 -36.22 -0.71 -7.02
C ALA A 51 -35.45 -0.55 -5.70
N ALA A 52 -35.40 -1.59 -4.86
CA ALA A 52 -34.59 -1.59 -3.64
C ALA A 52 -33.09 -1.58 -3.95
N ALA A 53 -32.65 -2.32 -4.96
CA ALA A 53 -31.25 -2.29 -5.42
C ALA A 53 -30.87 -0.94 -6.05
N GLU A 54 -31.77 -0.32 -6.83
CA GLU A 54 -31.61 1.03 -7.39
C GLU A 54 -31.54 2.08 -6.27
N LYS A 55 -32.43 2.00 -5.27
CA LYS A 55 -32.38 2.87 -4.09
C LYS A 55 -31.10 2.67 -3.26
N LEU A 56 -30.56 1.45 -3.19
CA LEU A 56 -29.28 1.18 -2.53
C LEU A 56 -28.07 1.67 -3.34
N ARG A 57 -28.23 1.85 -4.65
CA ARG A 57 -27.21 2.43 -5.55
C ARG A 57 -27.27 3.94 -5.63
N ASP A 58 -28.39 4.54 -5.24
CA ASP A 58 -28.53 5.98 -5.13
C ASP A 58 -27.57 6.51 -4.07
N ASN A 59 -26.52 7.17 -4.54
CA ASN A 59 -25.50 7.83 -3.73
C ASN A 59 -25.69 9.34 -3.73
N SER A 60 -26.85 9.85 -4.15
CA SER A 60 -27.12 11.28 -4.10
C SER A 60 -27.03 11.79 -2.66
N VAL A 61 -26.35 12.91 -2.50
CA VAL A 61 -26.29 13.66 -1.26
C VAL A 61 -27.09 14.93 -1.52
N ASP A 62 -28.13 15.16 -0.74
CA ASP A 62 -28.85 16.44 -0.77
C ASP A 62 -27.98 17.48 -0.05
N PRO A 63 -27.51 18.54 -0.74
CA PRO A 63 -26.75 19.59 -0.10
C PRO A 63 -27.53 20.35 0.99
N ALA A 64 -28.87 20.22 1.02
CA ALA A 64 -29.74 20.78 2.03
C ALA A 64 -29.99 19.83 3.23
N ASP A 65 -29.57 18.56 3.15
CA ASP A 65 -29.70 17.61 4.26
C ASP A 65 -28.50 17.73 5.21
N ASP A 66 -28.79 18.22 6.41
CA ASP A 66 -27.86 18.46 7.49
C ASP A 66 -27.66 17.19 8.32
N LEU A 67 -26.95 16.18 7.79
CA LEU A 67 -26.50 15.04 8.60
C LEU A 67 -25.45 15.52 9.63
N GLN A 68 -25.90 16.18 10.68
CA GLN A 68 -25.06 16.75 11.71
C GLN A 68 -24.93 15.78 12.87
N ILE A 69 -23.73 15.27 13.08
CA ILE A 69 -23.38 14.39 14.20
C ILE A 69 -22.89 15.19 15.40
N TYR A 70 -22.24 16.33 15.15
CA TYR A 70 -21.84 17.31 16.16
C TYR A 70 -23.05 17.99 16.80
N ARG A 71 -22.98 18.20 18.12
CA ARG A 71 -23.96 18.96 18.89
C ARG A 71 -23.28 20.10 19.63
N ALA A 72 -23.70 21.33 19.33
CA ALA A 72 -23.31 22.49 20.11
C ALA A 72 -23.98 22.42 21.49
N VAL A 73 -23.21 22.62 22.56
CA VAL A 73 -23.70 22.56 23.94
C VAL A 73 -23.28 23.79 24.73
N ASP A 74 -24.06 24.12 25.76
CA ASP A 74 -23.72 25.17 26.71
C ASP A 74 -22.84 24.62 27.83
N TYR A 75 -21.53 24.86 27.73
CA TYR A 75 -20.55 24.42 28.73
C TYR A 75 -20.76 25.03 30.13
N SER A 76 -21.57 26.10 30.28
CA SER A 76 -21.85 26.70 31.58
C SER A 76 -22.67 25.78 32.50
N ALA A 77 -23.41 24.82 31.94
CA ALA A 77 -24.15 23.80 32.70
C ALA A 77 -23.23 22.85 33.49
N GLY A 78 -21.97 22.70 33.06
CA GLY A 78 -20.93 21.95 33.78
C GLY A 78 -21.37 20.54 34.17
N PRO A 79 -21.04 20.07 35.40
CA PRO A 79 -21.34 18.71 35.86
C PRO A 79 -22.82 18.32 35.91
N GLN A 80 -23.76 19.27 35.79
CA GLN A 80 -25.20 18.98 35.80
C GLN A 80 -25.72 18.56 34.43
N ALA A 81 -24.95 18.78 33.36
CA ALA A 81 -25.38 18.46 32.01
C ALA A 81 -25.35 16.95 31.73
N ALA A 82 -26.28 16.47 30.89
CA ALA A 82 -26.35 15.06 30.50
C ALA A 82 -25.06 14.59 29.79
N TRP A 83 -24.50 15.45 28.94
CA TRP A 83 -23.26 15.23 28.17
C TRP A 83 -21.99 15.32 29.02
N TYR A 84 -22.05 15.71 30.29
CA TYR A 84 -20.83 15.84 31.10
C TYR A 84 -20.18 14.46 31.31
N PRO A 85 -18.85 14.31 31.21
CA PRO A 85 -18.20 13.01 31.19
C PRO A 85 -18.54 12.17 32.43
N LYS A 86 -19.17 11.01 32.23
CA LYS A 86 -19.59 10.11 33.31
C LYS A 86 -19.54 8.62 32.93
N GLY A 87 -19.62 8.29 31.65
CA GLY A 87 -19.50 6.91 31.15
C GLY A 87 -18.12 6.64 30.54
N GLU A 88 -17.61 5.42 30.71
CA GLU A 88 -16.35 4.96 30.11
C GLU A 88 -16.43 3.48 29.73
N SER A 89 -15.54 3.03 28.83
CA SER A 89 -15.44 1.61 28.46
C SER A 89 -15.13 0.74 29.69
N PRO A 90 -15.71 -0.47 29.80
CA PRO A 90 -15.42 -1.39 30.89
C PRO A 90 -13.93 -1.70 31.07
N ILE A 91 -13.12 -1.65 30.01
CA ILE A 91 -11.66 -1.85 30.10
C ILE A 91 -11.00 -0.68 30.83
N LEU A 92 -11.45 0.56 30.58
CA LEU A 92 -10.93 1.75 31.26
C LEU A 92 -11.38 1.78 32.72
N ALA A 93 -12.63 1.45 33.01
CA ALA A 93 -13.14 1.36 34.37
C ALA A 93 -12.32 0.39 35.25
N GLU A 94 -11.86 -0.74 34.68
CA GLU A 94 -10.94 -1.65 35.39
C GLU A 94 -9.58 -1.01 35.66
N LEU A 95 -9.01 -0.29 34.70
CA LEU A 95 -7.72 0.41 34.89
C LEU A 95 -7.83 1.56 35.91
N VAL A 96 -8.98 2.24 35.97
CA VAL A 96 -9.29 3.22 37.02
C VAL A 96 -9.39 2.54 38.39
N ALA A 97 -10.10 1.42 38.48
CA ALA A 97 -10.19 0.64 39.72
C ALA A 97 -8.82 0.08 40.18
N GLU A 98 -7.91 -0.21 39.24
CA GLU A 98 -6.51 -0.59 39.51
C GLU A 98 -5.60 0.59 39.89
N GLY A 99 -6.09 1.83 39.82
CA GLY A 99 -5.28 3.04 40.07
C GLY A 99 -4.28 3.36 38.96
N LYS A 100 -4.43 2.76 37.77
CA LYS A 100 -3.56 3.00 36.60
C LYS A 100 -4.06 4.14 35.71
N LEU A 101 -5.31 4.55 35.84
CA LEU A 101 -5.89 5.69 35.13
C LEU A 101 -6.71 6.59 36.08
N PRO A 102 -6.71 7.92 35.86
CA PRO A 102 -7.63 8.82 36.55
C PRO A 102 -9.10 8.58 36.15
N PRO A 103 -10.07 9.04 36.97
CA PRO A 103 -11.49 9.03 36.61
C PRO A 103 -11.78 9.75 35.29
N VAL A 104 -12.85 9.34 34.60
CA VAL A 104 -13.20 9.86 33.26
C VAL A 104 -13.33 11.39 33.20
N GLN A 105 -13.84 12.03 34.26
CA GLN A 105 -13.98 13.49 34.34
C GLN A 105 -12.63 14.21 34.23
N GLU A 106 -11.60 13.68 34.88
CA GLU A 106 -10.26 14.24 34.88
C GLU A 106 -9.51 13.99 33.56
N ARG A 107 -9.85 12.88 32.89
CA ARG A 107 -9.25 12.48 31.61
C ARG A 107 -9.80 13.28 30.43
N VAL A 108 -11.13 13.42 30.34
CA VAL A 108 -11.81 14.07 29.22
C VAL A 108 -11.79 15.59 29.33
N GLY A 109 -11.90 16.13 30.55
CA GLY A 109 -11.95 17.55 30.82
C GLY A 109 -13.37 18.13 30.86
N ALA A 110 -13.46 19.44 31.09
CA ALA A 110 -14.72 20.13 31.37
C ALA A 110 -15.50 20.54 30.11
N GLU A 111 -14.83 20.68 28.96
CA GLU A 111 -15.44 21.14 27.71
C GLU A 111 -15.31 20.10 26.56
N PRO A 112 -15.86 18.88 26.71
CA PRO A 112 -15.72 17.83 25.71
C PRO A 112 -16.42 18.16 24.39
N VAL A 113 -16.00 17.51 23.31
CA VAL A 113 -16.77 17.47 22.06
C VAL A 113 -17.98 16.56 22.26
N VAL A 114 -19.17 16.96 21.81
CA VAL A 114 -20.41 16.16 22.01
C VAL A 114 -20.94 15.67 20.67
N TYR A 115 -21.18 14.36 20.56
CA TYR A 115 -21.71 13.70 19.37
C TYR A 115 -22.99 12.90 19.68
N GLU A 116 -23.91 12.82 18.72
CA GLU A 116 -25.13 11.99 18.84
C GLU A 116 -24.98 10.59 18.20
N GLY A 117 -24.10 10.46 17.20
CA GLY A 117 -24.05 9.28 16.32
C GLY A 117 -25.13 9.30 15.24
N VAL A 118 -24.93 8.57 14.15
CA VAL A 118 -25.89 8.54 13.01
C VAL A 118 -27.22 7.85 13.38
N GLU A 119 -27.14 6.78 14.16
CA GLU A 119 -28.27 5.95 14.62
C GLU A 119 -28.51 6.10 16.13
N GLY A 120 -27.83 7.06 16.79
CA GLY A 120 -27.92 7.34 18.21
C GLY A 120 -26.77 6.77 19.06
N ILE A 121 -27.03 6.67 20.37
CA ILE A 121 -26.06 6.26 21.40
C ILE A 121 -25.64 4.79 21.23
N GLY A 122 -24.33 4.57 21.25
CA GLY A 122 -23.71 3.27 21.05
C GLY A 122 -23.40 2.48 22.33
N LYS A 123 -22.76 1.32 22.13
CA LYS A 123 -22.33 0.40 23.20
C LYS A 123 -20.84 0.17 23.16
N TYR A 124 -20.21 0.16 24.33
CA TYR A 124 -18.77 -0.09 24.43
C TYR A 124 -18.37 -1.51 24.03
N GLY A 125 -17.26 -1.60 23.32
CA GLY A 125 -16.50 -2.83 23.14
C GLY A 125 -16.43 -3.34 21.71
N GLY A 126 -15.61 -4.38 21.56
CA GLY A 126 -15.33 -5.03 20.29
C GLY A 126 -14.22 -4.34 19.48
N THR A 127 -13.92 -4.94 18.34
CA THR A 127 -12.77 -4.61 17.50
C THR A 127 -13.22 -4.28 16.08
N TRP A 128 -12.65 -3.21 15.53
CA TRP A 128 -12.75 -2.86 14.11
C TRP A 128 -11.64 -3.56 13.33
N VAL A 129 -11.99 -4.51 12.46
CA VAL A 129 -11.03 -5.23 11.63
C VAL A 129 -10.97 -4.62 10.24
N ARG A 130 -9.75 -4.34 9.75
CA ARG A 130 -9.45 -3.79 8.43
C ARG A 130 -8.28 -4.50 7.77
N ALA A 131 -8.15 -4.33 6.46
CA ALA A 131 -6.97 -4.75 5.71
C ALA A 131 -6.20 -3.54 5.15
N LEU A 132 -4.86 -3.62 5.19
CA LEU A 132 -3.89 -2.71 4.61
C LEU A 132 -2.94 -3.48 3.68
N THR A 133 -2.26 -2.77 2.79
CA THR A 133 -1.24 -3.37 1.91
C THR A 133 0.15 -3.42 2.56
N ASP A 134 0.47 -2.41 3.36
CA ASP A 134 1.80 -2.18 3.92
C ASP A 134 1.74 -1.22 5.13
N GLU A 135 2.90 -0.92 5.72
CA GLU A 135 2.99 0.03 6.84
C GLU A 135 2.84 1.50 6.43
N GLY A 136 3.28 1.88 5.23
CA GLY A 136 3.05 3.22 4.69
C GLY A 136 1.55 3.54 4.63
N SER A 137 0.74 2.55 4.27
CA SER A 137 -0.72 2.61 4.35
C SER A 137 -1.23 2.80 5.78
N LEU A 138 -0.61 2.17 6.79
CA LEU A 138 -0.94 2.42 8.21
C LEU A 138 -0.63 3.87 8.59
N ARG A 139 0.55 4.38 8.23
CA ARG A 139 0.95 5.76 8.51
C ARG A 139 0.00 6.76 7.85
N PHE A 140 -0.39 6.52 6.60
CA PHE A 140 -1.40 7.32 5.90
C PHE A 140 -2.73 7.31 6.67
N TYR A 141 -3.20 6.13 7.07
CA TYR A 141 -4.44 5.96 7.82
C TYR A 141 -4.41 6.69 9.17
N MET A 142 -3.34 6.53 9.95
CA MET A 142 -3.15 7.22 11.22
C MET A 142 -3.06 8.73 11.06
N THR A 143 -2.50 9.24 9.95
CA THR A 143 -2.34 10.68 9.73
C THR A 143 -3.62 11.33 9.22
N TYR A 144 -4.23 10.75 8.18
CA TYR A 144 -5.28 11.41 7.40
C TYR A 144 -6.69 10.85 7.68
N GLU A 145 -6.81 9.54 7.88
CA GLU A 145 -8.12 8.87 8.03
C GLU A 145 -8.64 8.90 9.46
N LEU A 146 -7.76 8.71 10.47
CA LEU A 146 -8.12 8.70 11.89
C LEU A 146 -7.57 9.88 12.68
N GLY A 147 -6.30 10.22 12.49
CA GLY A 147 -5.57 11.14 13.38
C GLY A 147 -5.52 12.58 12.92
N ASN A 148 -6.42 12.93 12.02
CA ASN A 148 -6.61 14.29 11.56
C ASN A 148 -7.39 15.12 12.60
N THR A 149 -6.82 15.20 13.81
CA THR A 149 -7.32 15.98 14.95
C THR A 149 -6.93 17.44 14.75
N THR A 150 -7.72 18.10 13.92
CA THR A 150 -7.60 19.51 13.55
C THR A 150 -8.51 20.38 14.43
N LEU A 151 -8.35 21.71 14.41
CA LEU A 151 -9.25 22.59 15.17
C LEU A 151 -10.71 22.43 14.76
N LEU A 152 -10.96 22.13 13.49
CA LEU A 152 -12.28 21.91 12.88
C LEU A 152 -12.33 20.57 12.12
N ARG A 153 -13.52 19.98 11.95
CA ARG A 153 -13.77 18.73 11.20
C ARG A 153 -14.98 18.91 10.28
N PHE A 154 -14.99 18.28 9.11
CA PHE A 154 -16.17 18.30 8.24
C PHE A 154 -17.33 17.45 8.79
N SER A 155 -18.56 17.93 8.56
CA SER A 155 -19.77 17.08 8.53
C SER A 155 -19.64 15.97 7.46
N PRO A 156 -20.34 14.82 7.56
CA PRO A 156 -20.28 13.74 6.55
C PRO A 156 -20.62 14.18 5.11
N HIS A 157 -21.45 15.21 4.93
CA HIS A 157 -21.78 15.77 3.61
C HIS A 157 -20.84 16.90 3.17
N GLY A 158 -19.90 17.25 4.04
CA GLY A 158 -18.84 18.20 3.76
C GLY A 158 -19.11 19.66 4.06
N TYR A 159 -20.29 19.97 4.58
CA TYR A 159 -20.63 21.27 5.15
C TYR A 159 -21.64 21.05 6.29
N PRO A 160 -21.64 21.86 7.36
CA PRO A 160 -20.63 22.87 7.70
C PRO A 160 -19.30 22.27 8.22
N ALA A 161 -18.28 23.12 8.34
CA ALA A 161 -17.12 22.83 9.18
C ALA A 161 -17.54 22.90 10.67
N THR A 162 -17.32 21.82 11.41
CA THR A 162 -17.74 21.66 12.80
C THR A 162 -16.55 21.78 13.76
N PRO A 163 -16.71 22.33 14.98
CA PRO A 163 -15.62 22.43 15.96
C PRO A 163 -15.14 21.06 16.50
N LEU A 164 -13.82 20.81 16.46
CA LEU A 164 -13.17 19.62 17.03
C LEU A 164 -12.25 19.98 18.21
N LEU A 165 -10.99 20.35 18.00
CA LEU A 165 -10.12 20.78 19.12
C LEU A 165 -10.43 22.21 19.59
N ALA A 166 -10.89 23.06 18.67
CA ALA A 166 -11.48 24.34 19.02
C ALA A 166 -12.93 24.13 19.50
N ARG A 167 -13.36 24.93 20.49
CA ARG A 167 -14.77 25.01 20.90
C ARG A 167 -15.56 26.01 20.04
N SER A 168 -14.89 27.05 19.55
CA SER A 168 -15.47 28.13 18.75
C SER A 168 -14.38 28.90 18.00
N TYR A 169 -14.76 29.65 16.97
CA TYR A 169 -13.89 30.58 16.27
C TYR A 169 -14.59 31.91 15.98
N GLU A 170 -13.80 32.96 15.76
CA GLU A 170 -14.22 34.28 15.31
C GLU A 170 -13.35 34.73 14.14
N VAL A 171 -13.96 35.36 13.14
CA VAL A 171 -13.29 35.89 11.96
C VAL A 171 -13.43 37.41 11.95
N SER A 172 -12.36 38.14 11.67
CA SER A 172 -12.41 39.61 11.50
C SER A 172 -13.19 40.02 10.26
N GLU A 173 -13.69 41.26 10.23
CA GLU A 173 -14.47 41.79 9.09
C GLU A 173 -13.70 41.79 7.76
N ASP A 174 -12.37 41.90 7.81
CA ASP A 174 -11.48 41.85 6.64
C ASP A 174 -11.05 40.42 6.26
N ASN A 175 -11.55 39.40 6.96
CA ASN A 175 -11.22 37.98 6.78
C ASN A 175 -9.72 37.66 6.86
N ALA A 176 -8.93 38.50 7.52
CA ALA A 176 -7.48 38.31 7.66
C ALA A 176 -7.08 37.76 9.03
N VAL A 177 -7.97 37.78 10.02
CA VAL A 177 -7.68 37.34 11.40
C VAL A 177 -8.71 36.31 11.84
N PHE A 178 -8.21 35.13 12.23
CA PHE A 178 -9.02 34.02 12.71
C PHE A 178 -8.61 33.70 14.14
N THR A 179 -9.52 33.90 15.09
CA THR A 179 -9.29 33.65 16.51
C THR A 179 -10.00 32.35 16.91
N PHE A 180 -9.25 31.34 17.32
CA PHE A 180 -9.79 30.07 17.82
C PHE A 180 -9.70 30.01 19.34
N ARG A 181 -10.80 29.57 19.95
CA ARG A 181 -10.84 29.23 21.38
C ARG A 181 -10.77 27.73 21.52
N LEU A 182 -9.74 27.24 22.18
CA LEU A 182 -9.52 25.83 22.49
C LEU A 182 -10.44 25.39 23.63
N ARG A 183 -10.67 24.08 23.73
CA ARG A 183 -11.46 23.48 24.79
C ARG A 183 -10.64 23.34 26.07
N LYS A 184 -11.25 23.68 27.19
CA LYS A 184 -10.59 23.58 28.51
C LYS A 184 -10.57 22.14 29.03
N GLY A 185 -9.41 21.74 29.55
CA GLY A 185 -9.21 20.44 30.21
C GLY A 185 -8.86 19.28 29.27
N MET A 186 -8.64 19.55 27.98
CA MET A 186 -8.13 18.56 27.04
C MET A 186 -6.74 18.07 27.43
N ARG A 187 -6.45 16.81 27.11
CA ARG A 187 -5.17 16.16 27.39
C ARG A 187 -4.71 15.33 26.19
N TRP A 188 -3.39 15.22 26.04
CA TRP A 188 -2.74 14.23 25.20
C TRP A 188 -2.95 12.81 25.76
N SER A 189 -2.72 11.79 24.95
CA SER A 189 -2.91 10.37 25.33
C SER A 189 -2.06 9.89 26.51
N ASP A 190 -1.03 10.63 26.90
CA ASP A 190 -0.21 10.38 28.09
C ASP A 190 -0.69 11.15 29.33
N GLY A 191 -1.80 11.89 29.21
CA GLY A 191 -2.41 12.68 30.26
C GLY A 191 -1.89 14.11 30.39
N HIS A 192 -0.87 14.52 29.60
CA HIS A 192 -0.38 15.90 29.64
C HIS A 192 -1.44 16.88 29.12
N PRO A 193 -1.67 18.04 29.76
CA PRO A 193 -2.61 19.05 29.25
C PRO A 193 -2.30 19.48 27.82
N PHE A 194 -3.34 19.66 27.01
CA PHE A 194 -3.25 20.25 25.67
C PHE A 194 -3.62 21.73 25.75
N THR A 195 -2.74 22.61 25.27
CA THR A 195 -2.93 24.07 25.32
C THR A 195 -2.47 24.76 24.04
N ALA A 196 -2.65 26.08 23.97
CA ALA A 196 -2.10 26.91 22.90
C ALA A 196 -0.57 26.74 22.73
N ASP A 197 0.16 26.32 23.77
CA ASP A 197 1.61 26.10 23.69
C ASP A 197 1.99 24.96 22.74
N ASP A 198 1.13 23.96 22.57
CA ASP A 198 1.35 22.86 21.61
C ASP A 198 1.21 23.34 20.16
N ILE A 199 0.30 24.28 19.92
CA ILE A 199 0.12 24.92 18.60
C ILE A 199 1.29 25.86 18.33
N MET A 200 1.70 26.65 19.32
CA MET A 200 2.87 27.53 19.17
C MET A 200 4.16 26.72 18.99
N PHE A 201 4.31 25.59 19.67
CA PHE A 201 5.46 24.70 19.44
C PHE A 201 5.46 24.11 18.03
N TRP A 202 4.31 23.69 17.51
CA TRP A 202 4.19 23.29 16.10
C TRP A 202 4.59 24.44 15.15
N TRP A 203 4.12 25.66 15.40
CA TRP A 203 4.42 26.81 14.56
C TRP A 203 5.90 27.19 14.62
N GLU A 204 6.40 27.54 15.81
CA GLU A 204 7.71 28.14 16.02
C GLU A 204 8.85 27.11 16.07
N GLY A 205 8.59 25.93 16.62
CA GLY A 205 9.58 24.86 16.83
C GLY A 205 9.56 23.76 15.78
N TRP A 206 8.70 23.86 14.77
CA TRP A 206 8.65 22.87 13.68
C TRP A 206 8.39 23.49 12.31
N ALA A 207 7.28 24.21 12.12
CA ALA A 207 6.87 24.72 10.81
C ALA A 207 7.76 25.87 10.31
N THR A 208 8.05 26.87 11.15
CA THR A 208 8.86 28.04 10.79
C THR A 208 10.31 27.95 11.24
N TRP A 209 10.64 27.01 12.12
CA TRP A 209 12.00 26.85 12.64
C TRP A 209 12.98 26.57 11.49
N LYS A 210 14.12 27.23 11.53
CA LYS A 210 15.24 26.99 10.62
C LYS A 210 16.49 26.70 11.43
N ASP A 211 17.19 25.66 11.04
CA ASP A 211 18.50 25.32 11.56
C ASP A 211 19.45 26.51 11.36
N PRO A 212 20.08 27.05 12.42
CA PRO A 212 20.91 28.25 12.32
C PRO A 212 22.16 28.07 11.45
N ASP A 213 22.67 26.83 11.34
CA ASP A 213 23.91 26.53 10.64
C ASP A 213 23.66 26.25 9.14
N THR A 214 22.55 25.60 8.83
CA THR A 214 22.23 25.13 7.47
C THR A 214 21.11 25.91 6.79
N GLY A 215 20.31 26.67 7.56
CA GLY A 215 19.10 27.36 7.07
C GLY A 215 17.90 26.45 6.82
N GLU A 216 18.02 25.17 7.16
CA GLU A 216 17.07 24.10 6.85
C GLU A 216 15.82 24.14 7.75
N GLN A 217 14.63 23.95 7.19
CA GLN A 217 13.39 23.83 7.97
C GLN A 217 13.17 22.40 8.48
N LEU A 218 12.69 22.27 9.72
CA LEU A 218 12.34 20.96 10.32
C LEU A 218 11.03 20.40 9.77
N GLY A 219 10.05 21.29 9.54
CA GLY A 219 8.79 21.04 8.87
C GLY A 219 8.59 21.94 7.66
N TRP A 220 7.35 22.36 7.41
CA TRP A 220 7.02 23.32 6.36
C TRP A 220 5.90 24.23 6.80
N VAL A 221 5.92 25.47 6.33
CA VAL A 221 4.82 26.42 6.51
C VAL A 221 3.73 26.11 5.47
N PRO A 222 2.48 25.83 5.89
CA PRO A 222 1.38 25.61 4.94
C PRO A 222 1.21 26.80 4.00
N GLU A 223 1.09 26.53 2.71
CA GLU A 223 1.10 27.57 1.67
C GLU A 223 -0.02 28.61 1.84
N ILE A 224 -1.19 28.21 2.37
CA ILE A 224 -2.29 29.13 2.65
C ILE A 224 -1.95 30.23 3.68
N VAL A 225 -0.90 30.03 4.48
CA VAL A 225 -0.38 31.04 5.42
C VAL A 225 0.48 32.09 4.72
N LYS A 226 0.94 31.80 3.50
CA LYS A 226 1.73 32.71 2.67
C LYS A 226 0.78 33.43 1.70
N ALA A 227 0.91 34.75 1.60
CA ALA A 227 0.16 35.55 0.65
C ALA A 227 1.06 36.63 0.03
N ARG A 228 1.21 36.62 -1.29
CA ARG A 228 1.96 37.64 -2.07
C ARG A 228 3.38 37.88 -1.54
N GLY A 229 4.09 36.80 -1.23
CA GLY A 229 5.45 36.83 -0.71
C GLY A 229 5.59 37.31 0.75
N LYS A 230 4.47 37.53 1.45
CA LYS A 230 4.45 37.78 2.90
C LYS A 230 3.97 36.54 3.63
N GLU A 231 4.58 36.23 4.76
CA GLU A 231 4.17 35.13 5.63
C GLU A 231 3.22 35.67 6.70
N GLY A 232 2.09 34.98 6.89
CA GLY A 232 1.24 35.17 8.06
C GLY A 232 1.94 34.72 9.33
N ARG A 233 1.31 34.99 10.47
CA ARG A 233 1.83 34.59 11.78
C ARG A 233 0.74 34.05 12.69
N ILE A 234 1.15 33.30 13.69
CA ILE A 234 0.27 32.77 14.72
C ILE A 234 0.67 33.39 16.05
N GLU A 235 -0.31 33.85 16.82
CA GLU A 235 -0.10 34.45 18.12
C GLU A 235 -0.90 33.68 19.19
N LYS A 236 -0.24 33.39 20.31
CA LYS A 236 -0.90 32.95 21.54
C LYS A 236 -1.47 34.18 22.25
N VAL A 237 -2.79 34.23 22.39
CA VAL A 237 -3.47 35.29 23.16
C VAL A 237 -3.48 34.92 24.64
N ASP A 238 -3.83 33.67 24.95
CA ASP A 238 -3.80 33.07 26.28
C ASP A 238 -3.62 31.55 26.19
N GLU A 239 -3.73 30.84 27.32
CA GLU A 239 -3.55 29.38 27.39
C GLU A 239 -4.50 28.58 26.46
N TYR A 240 -5.69 29.10 26.18
CA TYR A 240 -6.72 28.42 25.38
C TYR A 240 -7.19 29.27 24.18
N THR A 241 -6.41 30.27 23.77
CA THR A 241 -6.78 31.15 22.65
C THR A 241 -5.59 31.37 21.74
N VAL A 242 -5.75 31.02 20.47
CA VAL A 242 -4.76 31.24 19.41
C VAL A 242 -5.36 32.06 18.28
N ARG A 243 -4.53 32.90 17.65
CA ARG A 243 -4.92 33.77 16.56
C ARG A 243 -4.03 33.55 15.34
N TYR A 244 -4.65 33.24 14.21
CA TYR A 244 -4.00 33.16 12.91
C TYR A 244 -4.19 34.51 12.21
N ILE A 245 -3.10 35.14 11.80
CA ILE A 245 -3.06 36.48 11.22
C ILE A 245 -2.43 36.38 9.84
N PHE A 246 -3.24 36.63 8.81
CA PHE A 246 -2.82 36.60 7.43
C PHE A 246 -2.46 38.01 6.93
N PRO A 247 -1.54 38.15 5.96
CA PRO A 247 -1.18 39.45 5.39
C PRO A 247 -2.30 40.10 4.57
N GLU A 248 -3.23 39.29 4.06
CA GLU A 248 -4.40 39.68 3.28
C GLU A 248 -5.60 38.79 3.69
N SER A 249 -6.79 39.11 3.17
CA SER A 249 -7.98 38.30 3.37
C SER A 249 -7.77 36.84 2.93
N GLN A 250 -8.13 35.89 3.80
CA GLN A 250 -7.97 34.45 3.57
C GLN A 250 -9.26 33.67 3.89
N GLY A 251 -10.35 34.01 3.19
CA GLY A 251 -11.69 33.46 3.47
C GLY A 251 -11.82 31.94 3.40
N ILE A 252 -11.07 31.26 2.52
CA ILE A 252 -11.07 29.79 2.39
C ILE A 252 -10.39 29.05 3.57
N PHE A 253 -9.78 29.76 4.52
CA PHE A 253 -8.96 29.14 5.57
C PHE A 253 -9.74 28.15 6.46
N LEU A 254 -11.01 28.40 6.77
CA LEU A 254 -11.80 27.50 7.64
C LEU A 254 -11.98 26.11 7.03
N GLU A 255 -12.22 26.02 5.71
CA GLU A 255 -12.30 24.74 4.99
C GLU A 255 -10.92 24.08 4.86
N PHE A 256 -9.86 24.87 4.71
CA PHE A 256 -8.51 24.34 4.70
C PHE A 256 -8.07 23.77 6.05
N MET A 257 -8.63 24.28 7.15
CA MET A 257 -8.46 23.76 8.51
C MET A 257 -9.20 22.42 8.73
N THR A 258 -10.10 22.03 7.85
CA THR A 258 -10.82 20.76 7.95
C THR A 258 -10.20 19.69 7.05
N GLY A 259 -10.43 18.42 7.39
CA GLY A 259 -10.08 17.31 6.50
C GLY A 259 -8.59 17.15 6.24
N GLY A 260 -8.19 16.30 5.29
CA GLY A 260 -6.79 15.91 5.05
C GLY A 260 -5.80 17.06 4.83
N ARG A 261 -6.26 18.23 4.35
CA ARG A 261 -5.44 19.45 4.24
C ARG A 261 -5.17 20.11 5.59
N GLY A 262 -6.13 20.03 6.51
CA GLY A 262 -6.00 20.54 7.87
C GLY A 262 -4.93 19.81 8.67
N ALA A 263 -4.57 18.56 8.31
CA ALA A 263 -3.49 17.80 8.95
C ALA A 263 -2.15 18.55 8.93
N ALA A 264 -1.94 19.46 7.98
CA ALA A 264 -0.76 20.34 7.95
C ALA A 264 -0.70 21.31 9.14
N PHE A 265 -1.83 21.60 9.78
CA PHE A 265 -1.99 22.44 10.98
C PHE A 265 -2.14 21.61 12.27
N ALA A 266 -1.91 20.30 12.22
CA ALA A 266 -2.07 19.44 13.39
C ALA A 266 -1.08 19.84 14.50
N PRO A 267 -1.55 20.05 15.74
CA PRO A 267 -0.66 20.37 16.86
C PRO A 267 0.37 19.27 17.13
N LYS A 268 1.49 19.66 17.73
CA LYS A 268 2.60 18.76 18.10
C LYS A 268 2.70 18.69 19.63
N PRO A 269 2.91 17.51 20.24
CA PRO A 269 3.01 17.38 21.71
C PRO A 269 4.30 18.03 22.20
N ALA A 270 4.22 19.29 22.63
CA ALA A 270 5.39 20.11 22.93
C ALA A 270 6.21 19.54 24.08
N HIS A 271 5.54 19.05 25.12
CA HIS A 271 6.19 18.46 26.30
C HIS A 271 7.03 17.22 25.97
N TYR A 272 6.68 16.48 24.93
CA TYR A 272 7.40 15.31 24.46
C TYR A 272 8.52 15.70 23.47
N LEU A 273 8.18 16.45 22.42
CA LEU A 273 9.11 16.75 21.32
C LEU A 273 10.16 17.80 21.66
N ARG A 274 9.89 18.73 22.58
CA ARG A 274 10.86 19.76 23.00
C ARG A 274 12.18 19.16 23.51
N LYS A 275 12.13 17.97 24.11
CA LYS A 275 13.30 17.24 24.62
C LYS A 275 14.27 16.82 23.51
N TYR A 276 13.75 16.61 22.30
CA TYR A 276 14.50 16.14 21.14
C TYR A 276 14.75 17.25 20.11
N HIS A 277 14.35 18.49 20.40
CA HIS A 277 14.51 19.60 19.46
C HIS A 277 16.00 19.86 19.19
N PRO A 278 16.44 20.01 17.91
CA PRO A 278 17.87 20.13 17.58
C PRO A 278 18.58 21.28 18.30
N GLU A 279 17.89 22.42 18.46
CA GLU A 279 18.45 23.65 19.04
C GLU A 279 18.50 23.65 20.58
N TYR A 280 17.39 23.34 21.25
CA TYR A 280 17.22 23.52 22.70
C TYR A 280 16.80 22.25 23.45
N GLY A 281 16.77 21.11 22.75
CA GLY A 281 16.56 19.80 23.38
C GLY A 281 17.77 19.33 24.19
N ASP A 282 17.59 18.23 24.90
CA ASP A 282 18.66 17.59 25.67
C ASP A 282 19.66 16.93 24.71
N GLN A 283 20.83 17.55 24.60
CA GLN A 283 21.86 17.12 23.66
C GLN A 283 22.43 15.74 24.00
N ALA A 284 22.42 15.33 25.27
CA ALA A 284 22.86 13.99 25.67
C ALA A 284 21.84 12.94 25.23
N LEU A 285 20.54 13.19 25.47
CA LEU A 285 19.45 12.33 25.02
C LEU A 285 19.42 12.20 23.49
N ILE A 286 19.61 13.30 22.77
CA ILE A 286 19.67 13.29 21.30
C ILE A 286 20.86 12.44 20.82
N ALA A 287 22.06 12.65 21.39
CA ALA A 287 23.24 11.87 21.02
C ALA A 287 23.09 10.37 21.33
N GLU A 288 22.47 10.03 22.45
CA GLU A 288 22.14 8.64 22.80
C GLU A 288 21.16 8.04 21.79
N THR A 289 20.10 8.77 21.44
CA THR A 289 19.10 8.33 20.46
C THR A 289 19.71 8.18 19.07
N MET A 290 20.58 9.11 18.64
CA MET A 290 21.34 9.01 17.39
C MET A 290 22.15 7.72 17.34
N LYS A 291 22.87 7.41 18.43
CA LYS A 291 23.69 6.20 18.54
C LYS A 291 22.83 4.95 18.56
N ALA A 292 21.77 4.93 19.37
CA ALA A 292 20.87 3.79 19.55
C ALA A 292 20.18 3.39 18.24
N TYR A 293 19.72 4.35 17.45
CA TYR A 293 18.96 4.09 16.21
C TYR A 293 19.77 4.30 14.93
N LYS A 294 21.10 4.51 15.06
CA LYS A 294 22.03 4.77 13.95
C LYS A 294 21.50 5.88 13.02
N LEU A 295 21.11 7.02 13.61
CA LEU A 295 20.55 8.17 12.89
C LEU A 295 21.66 9.20 12.58
N PRO A 296 21.65 9.82 11.39
CA PRO A 296 22.76 10.64 10.88
C PRO A 296 22.84 12.02 11.54
N SER A 297 21.73 12.57 12.03
CA SER A 297 21.67 13.94 12.56
C SER A 297 20.66 14.10 13.70
N LYS A 298 20.70 15.26 14.36
CA LYS A 298 19.70 15.67 15.36
C LYS A 298 18.31 15.85 14.74
N MET A 299 18.25 16.31 13.49
CA MET A 299 17.00 16.45 12.75
C MET A 299 16.37 15.08 12.44
N ALA A 300 17.20 14.11 12.07
CA ALA A 300 16.75 12.73 11.89
C ALA A 300 16.19 12.13 13.19
N VAL A 301 16.78 12.44 14.35
CA VAL A 301 16.21 12.07 15.66
C VAL A 301 14.83 12.69 15.85
N PHE A 302 14.70 14.00 15.64
CA PHE A 302 13.41 14.68 15.81
C PHE A 302 12.32 14.07 14.92
N LYS A 303 12.61 13.89 13.62
CA LYS A 303 11.68 13.29 12.64
C LYS A 303 11.32 11.84 13.02
N PHE A 304 12.29 11.07 13.52
CA PHE A 304 12.07 9.72 14.00
C PHE A 304 11.09 9.69 15.19
N VAL A 305 11.33 10.50 16.23
CA VAL A 305 10.48 10.49 17.43
C VAL A 305 9.08 11.08 17.20
N ASP A 306 8.92 11.99 16.23
CA ASP A 306 7.64 12.60 15.85
C ASP A 306 6.83 11.76 14.85
N THR A 307 7.32 10.59 14.44
CA THR A 307 6.57 9.71 13.55
C THR A 307 5.28 9.21 14.21
N VAL A 308 4.14 9.28 13.52
CA VAL A 308 2.81 8.90 14.09
C VAL A 308 2.70 7.41 14.46
N THR A 309 3.53 6.55 13.87
CA THR A 309 3.63 5.12 14.20
C THR A 309 4.59 4.84 15.36
N ASN A 310 5.21 5.86 15.96
CA ASN A 310 6.01 5.72 17.17
C ASN A 310 5.09 5.59 18.40
N PRO A 311 5.08 4.45 19.12
CA PRO A 311 4.20 4.26 20.28
C PRO A 311 4.43 5.21 21.44
N GLU A 312 5.63 5.79 21.55
CA GLU A 312 5.95 6.76 22.60
C GLU A 312 5.40 8.16 22.32
N ARG A 313 5.00 8.44 21.08
CA ARG A 313 4.51 9.75 20.67
C ARG A 313 3.09 9.98 21.19
N PRO A 314 2.84 10.98 22.06
CA PRO A 314 1.48 11.29 22.50
C PRO A 314 0.59 11.73 21.34
N SER A 315 -0.70 11.42 21.42
CA SER A 315 -1.67 11.71 20.37
C SER A 315 -3.01 12.21 20.91
N LEU A 316 -3.71 13.01 20.10
CA LEU A 316 -5.09 13.46 20.35
C LEU A 316 -6.13 12.58 19.64
N SER A 317 -5.69 11.60 18.84
CA SER A 317 -6.56 10.71 18.06
C SER A 317 -7.43 9.81 18.95
N PRO A 318 -8.61 9.36 18.46
CA PRO A 318 -9.50 8.45 19.20
C PRO A 318 -8.88 7.07 19.48
N TRP A 319 -7.96 6.61 18.63
CA TRP A 319 -7.16 5.42 18.85
C TRP A 319 -5.67 5.74 18.69
N ILE A 320 -4.83 5.05 19.46
CA ILE A 320 -3.39 5.24 19.57
C ILE A 320 -2.64 3.94 19.38
N MET A 321 -1.44 4.03 18.82
CA MET A 321 -0.53 2.90 18.71
C MET A 321 0.28 2.82 20.01
N GLN A 322 0.20 1.70 20.71
CA GLN A 322 0.92 1.47 21.96
C GLN A 322 1.97 0.36 21.84
N THR A 323 1.92 -0.42 20.76
CA THR A 323 2.83 -1.54 20.53
C THR A 323 3.52 -1.41 19.19
N TYR A 324 4.84 -1.23 19.21
CA TYR A 324 5.65 -1.26 17.99
C TYR A 324 5.69 -2.67 17.43
N ARG A 325 5.49 -2.79 16.12
CA ARG A 325 5.73 -4.01 15.38
C ARG A 325 6.46 -3.69 14.08
N PRO A 326 7.53 -4.42 13.76
CA PRO A 326 8.27 -4.17 12.54
C PRO A 326 7.51 -4.59 11.28
N SER A 327 6.58 -5.53 11.42
CA SER A 327 5.61 -5.84 10.38
C SER A 327 4.25 -6.19 10.97
N GLY A 328 3.21 -5.96 10.17
CA GLY A 328 1.84 -6.24 10.60
C GLY A 328 1.59 -7.73 10.84
N PRO A 329 0.43 -8.07 11.42
CA PRO A 329 -0.70 -7.17 11.68
C PRO A 329 -0.45 -6.12 12.77
N TYR A 330 -1.07 -4.95 12.62
CA TYR A 330 -0.94 -3.79 13.50
C TYR A 330 -2.21 -3.58 14.32
N THR A 331 -2.07 -3.05 15.53
CA THR A 331 -3.19 -2.74 16.44
C THR A 331 -3.13 -1.29 16.89
N LEU A 332 -4.31 -0.66 16.98
CA LEU A 332 -4.50 0.62 17.67
C LEU A 332 -5.54 0.41 18.77
N VAL A 333 -5.26 0.89 19.97
CA VAL A 333 -6.18 0.82 21.11
C VAL A 333 -6.82 2.17 21.37
N ARG A 334 -7.99 2.18 22.01
CA ARG A 334 -8.69 3.42 22.36
C ARG A 334 -7.78 4.36 23.16
N ASN A 335 -7.89 5.66 22.88
CA ASN A 335 -7.20 6.68 23.64
C ASN A 335 -7.95 6.95 24.96
N PRO A 336 -7.35 6.68 26.14
CA PRO A 336 -7.99 6.96 27.41
C PRO A 336 -8.19 8.46 27.66
N TYR A 337 -7.53 9.36 26.95
CA TYR A 337 -7.70 10.81 27.13
C TYR A 337 -8.44 11.48 25.98
N TYR A 338 -9.16 10.71 25.15
CA TYR A 338 -9.92 11.29 24.05
C TYR A 338 -10.99 12.27 24.55
N CYS A 339 -11.08 13.43 23.90
CA CYS A 339 -11.84 14.59 24.38
C CYS A 339 -13.32 14.60 23.94
N ALA A 340 -13.81 13.55 23.31
CA ALA A 340 -15.19 13.47 22.84
C ALA A 340 -16.05 12.54 23.70
N VAL A 341 -17.32 12.91 23.82
CA VAL A 341 -18.38 12.17 24.51
C VAL A 341 -19.62 12.11 23.62
N ASP A 342 -20.51 11.18 23.93
CA ASP A 342 -21.85 11.23 23.38
C ASP A 342 -22.76 12.21 24.15
N THR A 343 -24.01 12.36 23.71
CA THR A 343 -25.02 13.22 24.37
C THR A 343 -25.37 12.80 25.80
N GLU A 344 -25.00 11.59 26.21
CA GLU A 344 -25.16 11.04 27.57
C GLU A 344 -23.83 10.97 28.33
N GLY A 345 -22.78 11.67 27.87
CA GLY A 345 -21.52 11.79 28.60
C GLY A 345 -20.69 10.50 28.65
N ASN A 346 -20.95 9.55 27.75
CA ASN A 346 -20.10 8.37 27.58
C ASN A 346 -18.88 8.76 26.74
N GLN A 347 -17.68 8.61 27.28
CA GLN A 347 -16.42 8.90 26.59
C GLN A 347 -16.24 8.02 25.35
N LEU A 348 -16.00 8.63 24.20
CA LEU A 348 -15.72 7.96 22.93
C LEU A 348 -14.23 7.57 22.81
N PRO A 349 -13.85 6.69 21.87
CA PRO A 349 -14.70 5.93 20.94
C PRO A 349 -15.50 4.80 21.61
N TYR A 350 -16.56 4.27 21.00
CA TYR A 350 -17.20 3.06 21.56
C TYR A 350 -16.36 1.79 21.35
N LEU A 351 -15.73 1.63 20.19
CA LEU A 351 -14.85 0.49 19.88
C LEU A 351 -13.52 0.60 20.64
N ASP A 352 -13.06 -0.51 21.23
CA ASP A 352 -11.85 -0.50 22.06
C ASP A 352 -10.56 -0.65 21.24
N ARG A 353 -10.63 -1.29 20.07
CA ARG A 353 -9.46 -1.62 19.25
C ARG A 353 -9.75 -1.53 17.75
N ILE A 354 -8.74 -1.14 16.99
CA ILE A 354 -8.66 -1.32 15.53
C ILE A 354 -7.55 -2.32 15.23
N HIS A 355 -7.86 -3.31 14.40
CA HIS A 355 -6.96 -4.36 13.98
C HIS A 355 -6.73 -4.28 12.47
N PHE A 356 -5.48 -4.11 12.05
CA PHE A 356 -5.09 -4.04 10.65
C PHE A 356 -4.34 -5.30 10.23
N MET A 357 -4.97 -6.08 9.37
CA MET A 357 -4.33 -7.19 8.65
C MET A 357 -3.53 -6.62 7.48
N VAL A 358 -2.34 -7.17 7.22
CA VAL A 358 -1.56 -6.83 6.02
C VAL A 358 -1.82 -7.88 4.95
N LYS A 359 -2.41 -7.48 3.82
CA LYS A 359 -2.80 -8.33 2.68
C LYS A 359 -2.30 -7.67 1.40
N ASN A 360 -1.95 -8.45 0.37
CA ASN A 360 -1.64 -7.87 -0.94
C ASN A 360 -2.89 -7.15 -1.52
N ALA A 361 -2.69 -6.12 -2.35
CA ALA A 361 -3.75 -5.28 -2.90
C ALA A 361 -4.91 -6.08 -3.52
N GLN A 362 -4.61 -7.13 -4.30
CA GLN A 362 -5.65 -7.98 -4.91
C GLN A 362 -6.43 -8.80 -3.87
N MET A 363 -5.80 -9.14 -2.75
CA MET A 363 -6.40 -9.94 -1.67
C MET A 363 -7.29 -9.12 -0.73
N VAL A 364 -7.17 -7.79 -0.73
CA VAL A 364 -8.05 -6.93 0.07
C VAL A 364 -9.50 -7.12 -0.37
N SER A 365 -9.78 -7.08 -1.68
CA SER A 365 -11.15 -7.26 -2.21
C SER A 365 -11.72 -8.64 -1.84
N MET A 366 -10.90 -9.69 -1.91
CA MET A 366 -11.31 -11.05 -1.51
C MET A 366 -11.56 -11.17 -0.01
N ALA A 367 -10.70 -10.60 0.83
CA ALA A 367 -10.86 -10.62 2.29
C ALA A 367 -12.15 -9.91 2.71
N VAL A 368 -12.46 -8.79 2.06
CA VAL A 368 -13.72 -8.04 2.24
C VAL A 368 -14.92 -8.87 1.79
N ALA A 369 -14.89 -9.45 0.59
CA ALA A 369 -15.96 -10.33 0.09
C ALA A 369 -16.20 -11.54 1.00
N ASN A 370 -15.15 -12.05 1.65
CA ASN A 370 -15.23 -13.14 2.61
C ASN A 370 -15.70 -12.71 4.01
N GLY A 371 -15.97 -11.42 4.24
CA GLY A 371 -16.39 -10.89 5.55
C GLY A 371 -15.28 -10.92 6.62
N GLU A 372 -14.01 -10.94 6.21
CA GLU A 372 -12.85 -10.88 7.12
C GLU A 372 -12.66 -9.49 7.74
N THR A 373 -13.20 -8.44 7.11
CA THR A 373 -13.18 -7.06 7.61
C THR A 373 -14.50 -6.69 8.27
N SER A 374 -14.47 -5.76 9.23
CA SER A 374 -15.67 -5.20 9.88
C SER A 374 -16.21 -4.01 9.11
N MET A 375 -15.32 -3.11 8.69
CA MET A 375 -15.64 -1.99 7.81
C MET A 375 -14.42 -1.70 6.94
N GLN A 376 -14.61 -1.72 5.63
CA GLN A 376 -13.56 -1.37 4.66
C GLN A 376 -14.14 -0.45 3.59
N VAL A 377 -13.48 0.68 3.38
CA VAL A 377 -13.67 1.54 2.21
C VAL A 377 -12.51 1.33 1.24
N GLY A 378 -12.77 1.40 -0.06
CA GLY A 378 -11.75 1.35 -1.10
C GLY A 378 -12.29 1.12 -2.51
N GLU A 379 -11.39 1.17 -3.49
CA GLU A 379 -11.66 0.72 -4.85
C GLU A 379 -11.59 -0.82 -4.88
N PHE A 380 -12.74 -1.49 -4.95
CA PHE A 380 -12.80 -2.95 -5.03
C PHE A 380 -12.83 -3.41 -6.50
N VAL A 381 -12.00 -4.40 -6.83
CA VAL A 381 -11.80 -4.87 -8.20
C VAL A 381 -13.06 -5.54 -8.76
N ASP A 382 -13.87 -6.18 -7.91
CA ASP A 382 -15.03 -6.97 -8.33
C ASP A 382 -16.26 -6.65 -7.46
N TYR A 383 -17.09 -5.73 -7.94
CA TYR A 383 -18.37 -5.38 -7.31
C TYR A 383 -19.35 -6.55 -7.28
N SER A 384 -19.41 -7.33 -8.37
CA SER A 384 -20.33 -8.47 -8.50
C SER A 384 -20.04 -9.52 -7.44
N LEU A 385 -18.75 -9.82 -7.20
CA LEU A 385 -18.32 -10.69 -6.11
C LEU A 385 -18.80 -10.18 -4.74
N LEU A 386 -18.65 -8.88 -4.46
CA LEU A 386 -19.10 -8.30 -3.20
C LEU A 386 -20.62 -8.45 -3.02
N ILE A 387 -21.40 -8.16 -4.06
CA ILE A 387 -22.86 -8.24 -3.99
C ILE A 387 -23.36 -9.68 -3.88
N ASP A 388 -22.70 -10.63 -4.54
CA ASP A 388 -23.02 -12.06 -4.47
C ASP A 388 -22.73 -12.63 -3.06
N GLN A 389 -21.56 -12.31 -2.50
CA GLN A 389 -21.12 -12.88 -1.22
C GLN A 389 -21.74 -12.21 0.02
N ARG A 390 -22.36 -11.03 -0.12
CA ARG A 390 -22.84 -10.22 1.01
C ARG A 390 -23.80 -10.94 1.95
N ARG A 391 -24.78 -11.66 1.40
CA ARG A 391 -25.78 -12.40 2.21
C ARG A 391 -25.15 -13.59 2.92
N ARG A 392 -24.18 -14.25 2.27
CA ARG A 392 -23.48 -15.41 2.83
C ARG A 392 -22.54 -15.02 3.97
N ASN A 393 -21.85 -13.88 3.84
CA ASN A 393 -20.82 -13.44 4.77
C ASN A 393 -21.29 -12.33 5.75
N GLY A 394 -22.53 -11.88 5.66
CA GLY A 394 -23.19 -10.99 6.62
C GLY A 394 -22.63 -9.56 6.61
N TYR A 395 -22.76 -8.88 5.48
CA TYR A 395 -22.42 -7.47 5.35
C TYR A 395 -23.33 -6.74 4.36
N GLU A 396 -23.32 -5.42 4.42
CA GLU A 396 -23.91 -4.52 3.44
C GLU A 396 -22.82 -3.76 2.67
N VAL A 397 -23.16 -3.31 1.46
CA VAL A 397 -22.30 -2.48 0.62
C VAL A 397 -22.97 -1.13 0.46
N TYR A 398 -22.36 -0.09 1.02
CA TYR A 398 -22.78 1.30 0.91
C TYR A 398 -22.09 1.94 -0.29
N HIS A 399 -22.81 2.81 -0.98
CA HIS A 399 -22.33 3.56 -2.13
C HIS A 399 -22.17 5.02 -1.70
N TRP A 400 -20.98 5.38 -1.22
CA TRP A 400 -20.68 6.75 -0.86
C TRP A 400 -20.43 7.59 -2.11
N TYR A 401 -20.73 8.88 -1.98
CA TYR A 401 -20.60 9.84 -3.06
C TYR A 401 -19.11 10.19 -3.24
N PRO A 402 -18.52 9.96 -4.43
CA PRO A 402 -17.13 10.31 -4.69
C PRO A 402 -17.00 11.84 -4.76
N ALA A 403 -16.04 12.42 -4.04
CA ALA A 403 -15.73 13.83 -4.16
C ALA A 403 -15.05 14.13 -5.51
N GLU A 404 -14.15 13.25 -5.95
CA GLU A 404 -13.59 13.24 -7.30
C GLU A 404 -14.67 12.86 -8.33
N ARG A 405 -14.72 13.55 -9.48
CA ARG A 405 -15.81 13.38 -10.46
C ARG A 405 -15.39 12.70 -11.74
N SER A 406 -14.11 12.47 -11.97
CA SER A 406 -13.61 11.74 -13.13
C SER A 406 -12.33 10.99 -12.76
N ILE A 407 -12.42 9.67 -12.72
CA ILE A 407 -11.25 8.80 -12.54
C ILE A 407 -10.42 8.65 -13.83
N PHE A 408 -10.87 9.24 -14.93
CA PHE A 408 -10.26 9.18 -16.25
C PHE A 408 -10.35 10.55 -16.91
N SER A 409 -9.37 11.40 -16.59
CA SER A 409 -9.24 12.75 -17.10
C SER A 409 -7.95 12.86 -17.92
N ILE A 410 -8.08 13.26 -19.18
CA ILE A 410 -6.94 13.51 -20.07
C ILE A 410 -6.63 15.00 -20.04
N ALA A 411 -5.39 15.32 -19.70
CA ALA A 411 -4.89 16.67 -19.58
C ALA A 411 -3.93 17.00 -20.74
N PRO A 412 -4.36 17.82 -21.72
CA PRO A 412 -3.47 18.39 -22.73
C PRO A 412 -2.39 19.29 -22.11
N ASN A 413 -1.13 19.07 -22.47
CA ASN A 413 -0.04 19.87 -21.91
C ASN A 413 0.09 21.24 -22.60
N HIS A 414 -0.64 22.22 -22.08
CA HIS A 414 -0.58 23.63 -22.51
C HIS A 414 0.82 24.26 -22.43
N ASN A 415 1.72 23.74 -21.60
CA ASN A 415 3.08 24.25 -21.45
C ASN A 415 4.14 23.31 -22.04
N ARG A 416 3.75 22.42 -22.97
CA ARG A 416 4.64 21.50 -23.66
C ARG A 416 5.91 22.22 -24.13
N LYS A 417 7.07 21.75 -23.69
CA LYS A 417 8.36 22.38 -24.00
C LYS A 417 8.67 22.30 -25.49
N VAL A 418 8.91 23.44 -26.13
CA VAL A 418 9.33 23.54 -27.53
C VAL A 418 10.85 23.49 -27.61
N TYR A 419 11.37 22.70 -28.55
CA TYR A 419 12.79 22.53 -28.78
C TYR A 419 13.14 22.97 -30.21
N SER A 420 14.22 23.74 -30.37
CA SER A 420 14.62 24.27 -31.68
C SER A 420 15.13 23.21 -32.65
N ASP A 421 15.69 22.11 -32.14
CA ASP A 421 16.16 20.95 -32.91
C ASP A 421 15.03 19.98 -33.28
N ARG A 422 13.81 20.20 -32.79
CA ARG A 422 12.64 19.32 -32.95
C ARG A 422 11.37 20.12 -33.27
N PRO A 423 11.17 20.51 -34.55
CA PRO A 423 10.05 21.35 -34.97
C PRO A 423 8.67 20.79 -34.60
N GLU A 424 8.53 19.46 -34.56
CA GLU A 424 7.28 18.78 -34.20
C GLU A 424 6.77 19.16 -32.81
N THR A 425 7.67 19.54 -31.90
CA THR A 425 7.30 19.97 -30.56
C THR A 425 6.62 21.35 -30.55
N GLY A 426 6.94 22.20 -31.52
CA GLY A 426 6.27 23.48 -31.75
C GLY A 426 4.85 23.31 -32.28
N PHE A 427 4.67 22.45 -33.29
CA PHE A 427 3.33 22.16 -33.83
C PHE A 427 2.40 21.54 -32.78
N LYS A 428 2.92 20.61 -31.97
CA LYS A 428 2.15 20.05 -30.84
C LYS A 428 1.75 21.12 -29.84
N HIS A 429 2.66 22.03 -29.50
CA HIS A 429 2.37 23.12 -28.57
C HIS A 429 1.26 24.05 -29.09
N GLU A 430 1.26 24.37 -30.38
CA GLU A 430 0.19 25.15 -31.05
C GLU A 430 -1.15 24.42 -30.98
N LEU A 431 -1.19 23.15 -31.40
CA LEU A 431 -2.43 22.35 -31.42
C LEU A 431 -3.01 22.13 -30.03
N LEU A 432 -2.20 21.78 -29.03
CA LEU A 432 -2.67 21.56 -27.66
C LEU A 432 -3.26 22.84 -27.04
N ASN A 433 -2.82 24.03 -27.47
CA ASN A 433 -3.36 25.30 -27.01
C ASN A 433 -4.61 25.77 -27.80
N ASP A 434 -4.88 25.27 -29.01
CA ASP A 434 -6.11 25.57 -29.74
C ASP A 434 -7.32 24.84 -29.12
N LYS A 435 -8.32 25.59 -28.65
CA LYS A 435 -9.52 25.01 -28.04
C LYS A 435 -10.31 24.13 -29.01
N ARG A 436 -10.31 24.44 -30.31
CA ARG A 436 -11.04 23.67 -31.33
C ARG A 436 -10.43 22.28 -31.50
N PHE A 437 -9.11 22.16 -31.35
CA PHE A 437 -8.43 20.87 -31.35
C PHE A 437 -8.87 20.03 -30.14
N ARG A 438 -8.86 20.60 -28.92
CA ARG A 438 -9.31 19.90 -27.71
C ARG A 438 -10.79 19.50 -27.77
N GLN A 439 -11.64 20.39 -28.28
CA GLN A 439 -13.07 20.10 -28.51
C GLN A 439 -13.27 18.96 -29.50
N ALA A 440 -12.50 18.92 -30.60
CA ALA A 440 -12.55 17.83 -31.56
C ALA A 440 -12.09 16.50 -30.95
N LEU A 441 -11.01 16.50 -30.16
CA LEU A 441 -10.57 15.31 -29.43
C LEU A 441 -11.65 14.81 -28.45
N SER A 442 -12.39 15.72 -27.83
CA SER A 442 -13.47 15.34 -26.91
C SER A 442 -14.67 14.72 -27.62
N LEU A 443 -15.14 15.32 -28.71
CA LEU A 443 -16.29 14.84 -29.50
C LEU A 443 -16.01 13.50 -30.19
N ALA A 444 -14.74 13.20 -30.46
CA ALA A 444 -14.33 11.94 -31.05
C ALA A 444 -14.48 10.73 -30.12
N ILE A 445 -14.59 10.92 -28.79
CA ILE A 445 -14.57 9.83 -27.81
C ILE A 445 -15.98 9.25 -27.59
N ASP A 446 -16.15 7.95 -27.78
CA ASP A 446 -17.36 7.21 -27.45
C ASP A 446 -17.38 6.85 -25.95
N ARG A 447 -17.79 7.83 -25.15
CA ARG A 447 -17.83 7.70 -23.68
C ARG A 447 -18.75 6.58 -23.22
N GLN A 448 -19.91 6.41 -23.87
CA GLN A 448 -20.89 5.40 -23.45
C GLN A 448 -20.34 3.99 -23.65
N LYS A 449 -19.66 3.75 -24.78
CA LYS A 449 -18.99 2.46 -25.03
C LYS A 449 -17.90 2.17 -23.99
N ILE A 450 -17.10 3.17 -23.61
CA ILE A 450 -16.10 3.01 -22.54
C ILE A 450 -16.79 2.67 -21.22
N ILE A 451 -17.85 3.38 -20.85
CA ILE A 451 -18.62 3.14 -19.62
C ILE A 451 -19.19 1.72 -19.58
N ASP A 452 -19.82 1.28 -20.68
CA ASP A 452 -20.45 -0.03 -20.76
C ASP A 452 -19.43 -1.17 -20.68
N VAL A 453 -18.26 -1.02 -21.33
CA VAL A 453 -17.25 -2.08 -21.42
C VAL A 453 -16.29 -2.09 -20.23
N GLU A 454 -15.72 -0.93 -19.87
CA GLU A 454 -14.66 -0.85 -18.86
C GLU A 454 -15.22 -0.63 -17.44
N TRP A 455 -16.36 0.05 -17.32
CA TRP A 455 -16.98 0.37 -16.02
C TRP A 455 -18.32 -0.34 -15.79
N ASN A 456 -18.65 -1.37 -16.58
CA ASN A 456 -19.87 -2.18 -16.43
C ASN A 456 -21.17 -1.35 -16.39
N GLY A 457 -21.21 -0.23 -17.13
CA GLY A 457 -22.35 0.68 -17.13
C GLY A 457 -22.40 1.66 -15.95
N PHE A 458 -21.41 1.66 -15.05
CA PHE A 458 -21.36 2.62 -13.94
C PHE A 458 -20.81 3.97 -14.39
N GLY A 459 -21.56 5.02 -14.03
CA GLY A 459 -21.25 6.40 -14.38
C GLY A 459 -22.03 6.90 -15.59
N ALA A 460 -21.88 8.18 -15.90
CA ALA A 460 -22.49 8.82 -17.04
C ALA A 460 -21.43 9.60 -17.85
N PRO A 461 -21.59 9.74 -19.17
CA PRO A 461 -20.73 10.61 -19.97
C PRO A 461 -20.68 12.02 -19.37
N SER A 462 -19.48 12.49 -19.03
CA SER A 462 -19.30 13.81 -18.40
C SER A 462 -17.88 14.30 -18.61
N GLN A 463 -17.72 15.62 -18.71
CA GLN A 463 -16.43 16.25 -18.48
C GLN A 463 -16.07 16.25 -17.00
N THR A 464 -14.79 16.53 -16.74
CA THR A 464 -14.29 16.89 -15.42
C THR A 464 -15.01 18.16 -14.92
N ALA A 465 -15.85 18.01 -13.91
CA ALA A 465 -16.73 19.07 -13.41
C ALA A 465 -17.22 18.76 -11.99
N PRO A 466 -17.44 19.77 -11.12
CA PRO A 466 -18.05 19.54 -9.81
C PRO A 466 -19.43 18.89 -9.95
N GLY A 467 -19.68 17.87 -9.13
CA GLY A 467 -20.89 17.06 -9.21
C GLY A 467 -22.14 17.73 -8.64
N PRO A 468 -23.34 17.16 -8.88
CA PRO A 468 -24.62 17.72 -8.41
C PRO A 468 -24.70 17.98 -6.91
N ALA A 469 -24.03 17.17 -6.08
CA ALA A 469 -24.02 17.38 -4.64
C ALA A 469 -23.03 18.48 -4.19
N SER A 470 -22.13 18.92 -5.08
CA SER A 470 -21.19 20.01 -4.77
C SER A 470 -21.90 21.35 -4.84
N ILE A 471 -21.61 22.23 -3.90
CA ILE A 471 -22.06 23.63 -3.98
C ILE A 471 -21.53 24.34 -5.24
N TYR A 472 -20.47 23.83 -5.86
CA TYR A 472 -19.87 24.36 -7.11
C TYR A 472 -20.43 23.73 -8.38
N HIS A 473 -21.50 22.93 -8.30
CA HIS A 473 -22.06 22.26 -9.47
C HIS A 473 -22.33 23.22 -10.64
N HIS A 474 -21.86 22.81 -11.83
CA HIS A 474 -21.96 23.59 -13.06
C HIS A 474 -22.39 22.70 -14.24
N PRO A 475 -23.71 22.55 -14.50
CA PRO A 475 -24.24 21.64 -15.52
C PRO A 475 -23.65 21.84 -16.92
N GLU A 476 -23.43 23.10 -17.33
CA GLU A 476 -22.87 23.38 -18.66
C GLU A 476 -21.43 22.88 -18.80
N LEU A 477 -20.66 22.88 -17.70
CA LEU A 477 -19.28 22.38 -17.73
C LEU A 477 -19.29 20.85 -17.84
N SER A 478 -20.14 20.18 -17.07
CA SER A 478 -20.25 18.71 -17.11
C SER A 478 -20.67 18.18 -18.46
N HIS A 479 -21.48 18.92 -19.24
CA HIS A 479 -21.99 18.50 -20.54
C HIS A 479 -21.26 19.12 -21.75
N SER A 480 -20.22 19.94 -21.53
CA SER A 480 -19.51 20.61 -22.62
C SER A 480 -18.79 19.62 -23.53
N PHE A 481 -19.15 19.54 -24.82
CA PHE A 481 -18.52 18.65 -25.82
C PHE A 481 -18.41 17.16 -25.39
N VAL A 482 -19.45 16.66 -24.72
CA VAL A 482 -19.51 15.26 -24.23
C VAL A 482 -20.08 14.30 -25.28
N ASP A 483 -20.94 14.80 -26.18
CA ASP A 483 -21.58 14.01 -27.22
C ASP A 483 -20.55 13.31 -28.13
N TYR A 484 -20.85 12.07 -28.52
CA TYR A 484 -20.05 11.34 -29.50
C TYR A 484 -20.45 11.80 -30.91
N ASP A 485 -19.63 12.68 -31.50
CA ASP A 485 -19.82 13.21 -32.85
C ASP A 485 -18.47 13.25 -33.61
N PRO A 486 -18.04 12.11 -34.18
CA PRO A 486 -16.79 12.04 -34.93
C PRO A 486 -16.81 12.86 -36.24
N GLU A 487 -17.98 13.22 -36.77
CA GLU A 487 -18.09 14.08 -37.95
C GLU A 487 -17.79 15.55 -37.62
N ASP A 488 -18.39 16.08 -36.54
CA ASP A 488 -18.07 17.43 -36.07
C ASP A 488 -16.61 17.52 -35.60
N ALA A 489 -16.08 16.45 -35.00
CA ALA A 489 -14.66 16.34 -34.70
C ALA A 489 -13.80 16.49 -35.97
N ARG A 490 -14.09 15.74 -37.06
CA ARG A 490 -13.38 15.86 -38.34
C ARG A 490 -13.45 17.28 -38.90
N LYS A 491 -14.65 17.88 -38.90
CA LYS A 491 -14.88 19.24 -39.41
C LYS A 491 -14.03 20.27 -38.66
N ARG A 492 -13.99 20.20 -37.32
CA ARG A 492 -13.16 21.10 -36.50
C ARG A 492 -11.67 20.93 -36.78
N LEU A 493 -11.21 19.69 -36.98
CA LEU A 493 -9.82 19.40 -37.36
C LEU A 493 -9.49 19.99 -38.75
N ASP A 494 -10.44 19.95 -39.69
CA ASP A 494 -10.29 20.58 -41.00
C ASP A 494 -10.23 22.11 -40.90
N GLU A 495 -11.08 22.73 -40.08
CA GLU A 495 -11.14 24.18 -39.86
C GLU A 495 -9.85 24.76 -39.26
N ILE A 496 -9.09 23.96 -38.50
CA ILE A 496 -7.77 24.35 -37.98
C ILE A 496 -6.60 24.01 -38.93
N GLY A 497 -6.91 23.46 -40.11
CA GLY A 497 -5.97 23.23 -41.20
C GLY A 497 -5.28 21.86 -41.19
N LEU A 498 -5.79 20.87 -40.46
CA LEU A 498 -5.21 19.50 -40.43
C LEU A 498 -5.70 18.61 -41.58
N ILE A 499 -5.82 19.15 -42.79
CA ILE A 499 -6.49 18.50 -43.94
C ILE A 499 -5.65 17.45 -44.69
N GLN A 500 -4.35 17.38 -44.42
CA GLN A 500 -3.43 16.45 -45.09
C GLN A 500 -3.39 15.11 -44.37
N TRP A 501 -3.23 14.03 -45.13
CA TRP A 501 -3.22 12.64 -44.63
C TRP A 501 -1.97 11.90 -45.10
N ASP A 502 -1.44 11.02 -44.26
CA ASP A 502 -0.37 10.08 -44.61
C ASP A 502 -0.93 8.77 -45.19
N ASP A 503 -0.03 7.92 -45.66
CA ASP A 503 -0.33 6.62 -46.28
C ASP A 503 -0.89 5.58 -45.30
N GLU A 504 -0.72 5.80 -44.00
CA GLU A 504 -1.31 4.98 -42.93
C GLU A 504 -2.72 5.44 -42.53
N GLY A 505 -3.26 6.49 -43.17
CA GLY A 505 -4.61 6.99 -42.92
C GLY A 505 -4.73 7.94 -41.73
N TYR A 506 -3.65 8.62 -41.33
CA TYR A 506 -3.66 9.62 -40.26
C TYR A 506 -3.38 11.02 -40.80
N ARG A 507 -3.87 12.04 -40.10
CA ARG A 507 -3.57 13.44 -40.42
C ARG A 507 -2.09 13.75 -40.18
N THR A 508 -1.52 14.65 -40.96
CA THR A 508 -0.13 15.14 -40.81
C THR A 508 -0.10 16.53 -40.18
N PHE A 509 1.09 16.98 -39.76
CA PHE A 509 1.30 18.39 -39.43
C PHE A 509 1.20 19.27 -40.69
N LYS A 510 1.04 20.58 -40.51
CA LYS A 510 0.89 21.55 -41.61
C LYS A 510 2.04 21.52 -42.62
N ASP A 511 3.23 21.08 -42.20
CA ASP A 511 4.43 20.94 -43.04
C ASP A 511 4.53 19.57 -43.75
N GLY A 512 3.53 18.70 -43.59
CA GLY A 512 3.49 17.35 -44.15
C GLY A 512 4.22 16.30 -43.30
N SER A 513 4.86 16.68 -42.19
CA SER A 513 5.54 15.72 -41.31
C SER A 513 4.55 14.87 -40.52
N ARG A 514 4.99 13.65 -40.14
CA ARG A 514 4.14 12.66 -39.44
C ARG A 514 3.68 13.22 -38.09
N MET A 515 2.36 13.27 -37.88
CA MET A 515 1.78 13.68 -36.60
C MET A 515 1.65 12.48 -35.66
N VAL A 516 2.23 12.61 -34.46
CA VAL A 516 2.19 11.57 -33.40
C VAL A 516 2.12 12.27 -32.05
N PHE A 517 1.09 11.99 -31.24
CA PHE A 517 1.04 12.44 -29.84
C PHE A 517 1.36 11.28 -28.89
N TYR A 518 1.91 11.61 -27.72
CA TYR A 518 2.15 10.64 -26.66
C TYR A 518 1.25 10.89 -25.46
N LEU A 519 0.49 9.87 -25.07
CA LEU A 519 -0.31 9.87 -23.85
C LEU A 519 0.45 9.17 -22.74
N ASN A 520 0.95 9.93 -21.78
CA ASN A 520 1.64 9.37 -20.63
C ASN A 520 0.64 8.86 -19.61
N VAL A 521 0.86 7.63 -19.15
CA VAL A 521 0.05 6.94 -18.16
C VAL A 521 0.95 6.50 -17.00
N ASN A 522 0.55 6.78 -15.77
CA ASN A 522 1.25 6.30 -14.59
C ASN A 522 0.86 4.84 -14.33
N GLN A 523 1.85 3.96 -14.19
CA GLN A 523 1.66 2.52 -13.93
C GLN A 523 0.83 2.26 -12.66
N ALA A 524 0.96 3.11 -11.63
CA ALA A 524 0.22 2.95 -10.38
C ALA A 524 -1.29 3.22 -10.53
N THR A 525 -1.71 3.91 -11.58
CA THR A 525 -3.09 4.33 -11.81
C THR A 525 -3.54 4.04 -13.25
N SER A 526 -2.92 3.07 -13.94
CA SER A 526 -3.15 2.85 -15.36
C SER A 526 -4.49 2.17 -15.61
N GLN A 527 -5.23 2.67 -16.59
CA GLN A 527 -6.49 2.11 -17.08
C GLN A 527 -6.35 1.82 -18.58
N MET A 528 -5.44 0.90 -18.91
CA MET A 528 -5.01 0.69 -20.30
C MET A 528 -6.12 0.23 -21.25
N GLY A 529 -7.16 -0.46 -20.74
CA GLY A 529 -8.35 -0.81 -21.51
C GLY A 529 -9.08 0.43 -22.03
N ALA A 530 -9.55 1.29 -21.12
CA ALA A 530 -10.16 2.58 -21.45
C ALA A 530 -9.24 3.50 -22.30
N VAL A 531 -7.92 3.49 -22.05
CA VAL A 531 -6.94 4.21 -22.90
C VAL A 531 -6.96 3.74 -24.34
N GLN A 532 -7.08 2.43 -24.58
CA GLN A 532 -7.10 1.90 -25.94
C GLN A 532 -8.35 2.33 -26.70
N PHE A 533 -9.52 2.39 -26.06
CA PHE A 533 -10.74 2.93 -26.67
C PHE A 533 -10.55 4.37 -27.14
N VAL A 534 -10.00 5.24 -26.29
CA VAL A 534 -9.71 6.64 -26.66
C VAL A 534 -8.73 6.72 -27.83
N VAL A 535 -7.69 5.87 -27.83
CA VAL A 535 -6.71 5.83 -28.92
C VAL A 535 -7.37 5.41 -30.24
N ASP A 536 -8.25 4.40 -30.21
CA ASP A 536 -8.96 3.90 -31.39
C ASP A 536 -9.96 4.95 -31.92
N ASP A 537 -10.69 5.62 -31.02
CA ASP A 537 -11.62 6.70 -31.33
C ASP A 537 -10.92 7.91 -31.97
N TRP A 538 -9.75 8.30 -31.45
CA TRP A 538 -8.92 9.33 -32.05
C TRP A 538 -8.31 8.92 -33.38
N ALA A 539 -7.92 7.66 -33.53
CA ALA A 539 -7.44 7.13 -34.81
C ALA A 539 -8.54 7.20 -35.89
N ALA A 540 -9.81 6.98 -35.53
CA ALA A 540 -10.94 7.07 -36.46
C ALA A 540 -11.19 8.49 -37.03
N VAL A 541 -10.71 9.54 -36.35
CA VAL A 541 -10.72 10.93 -36.86
C VAL A 541 -9.37 11.39 -37.43
N GLY A 542 -8.40 10.47 -37.52
CA GLY A 542 -7.08 10.69 -38.11
C GLY A 542 -6.02 11.21 -37.13
N ILE A 543 -6.24 11.14 -35.82
CA ILE A 543 -5.27 11.57 -34.81
C ILE A 543 -4.50 10.36 -34.27
N ARG A 544 -3.19 10.33 -34.51
CA ARG A 544 -2.33 9.24 -34.05
C ARG A 544 -1.83 9.51 -32.63
N VAL A 545 -2.18 8.64 -31.69
CA VAL A 545 -1.72 8.70 -30.29
C VAL A 545 -1.08 7.38 -29.87
N ILE A 546 0.05 7.46 -29.17
CA ILE A 546 0.76 6.30 -28.62
C ILE A 546 0.72 6.39 -27.09
N PRO A 547 0.06 5.44 -26.40
CA PRO A 547 0.08 5.40 -24.94
C PRO A 547 1.45 4.95 -24.44
N ARG A 548 1.91 5.55 -23.34
CA ARG A 548 3.21 5.30 -22.73
C ARG A 548 3.05 5.12 -21.24
N GLU A 549 3.11 3.88 -20.81
CA GLU A 549 3.15 3.56 -19.38
C GLU A 549 4.53 3.92 -18.80
N ARG A 550 4.53 4.50 -17.60
CA ARG A 550 5.70 5.03 -16.92
C ARG A 550 5.65 4.63 -15.45
N SER A 551 6.80 4.28 -14.87
CA SER A 551 6.91 4.22 -13.41
C SER A 551 6.55 5.59 -12.81
N ASN A 552 5.99 5.60 -11.60
CA ASN A 552 5.49 6.82 -10.95
C ASN A 552 6.54 7.94 -10.92
N THR A 553 7.80 7.57 -10.70
CA THR A 553 8.97 8.44 -10.75
C THR A 553 9.16 9.08 -12.12
N LEU A 554 9.35 8.27 -13.16
CA LEU A 554 9.64 8.77 -14.50
C LEU A 554 8.46 9.59 -15.03
N PHE A 555 7.23 9.18 -14.71
CA PHE A 555 6.02 9.93 -15.01
C PHE A 555 6.07 11.35 -14.43
N SER A 556 6.42 11.48 -13.15
CA SER A 556 6.51 12.78 -12.46
C SER A 556 7.62 13.65 -13.03
N LEU A 557 8.81 13.08 -13.26
CA LEU A 557 9.95 13.79 -13.86
C LEU A 557 9.65 14.31 -15.27
N GLU A 558 9.05 13.49 -16.12
CA GLU A 558 8.65 13.92 -17.45
C GLU A 558 7.60 15.04 -17.37
N LYS A 559 6.59 14.91 -16.50
CA LYS A 559 5.56 15.94 -16.27
C LYS A 559 6.19 17.28 -15.88
N TRP A 560 7.07 17.29 -14.89
CA TRP A 560 7.74 18.52 -14.43
C TRP A 560 8.67 19.13 -15.48
N ALA A 561 9.35 18.28 -16.27
CA ALA A 561 10.13 18.73 -17.41
C ALA A 561 9.28 19.22 -18.60
N ARG A 562 7.93 19.16 -18.49
CA ARG A 562 6.95 19.57 -19.51
C ARG A 562 7.15 18.84 -20.84
N LYS A 563 7.58 17.57 -20.77
CA LYS A 563 7.85 16.69 -21.93
C LYS A 563 6.63 15.94 -22.46
N PRO A 564 5.65 15.49 -21.65
CA PRO A 564 4.49 14.76 -22.15
C PRO A 564 3.61 15.67 -23.02
N ASP A 565 2.97 15.09 -24.04
CA ASP A 565 2.00 15.82 -24.87
C ASP A 565 0.61 15.80 -24.24
N LEU A 566 0.17 14.62 -23.82
CA LEU A 566 -1.07 14.36 -23.09
C LEU A 566 -0.73 13.58 -21.81
N ILE A 567 -1.45 13.85 -20.73
CA ILE A 567 -1.25 13.18 -19.45
C ILE A 567 -2.58 12.58 -19.01
N LEU A 568 -2.61 11.29 -18.70
CA LEU A 568 -3.75 10.68 -18.03
C LEU A 568 -3.62 10.91 -16.52
N GLY A 569 -4.70 11.38 -15.90
CA GLY A 569 -4.81 11.53 -14.46
C GLY A 569 -6.21 11.23 -13.96
N LYS A 570 -6.37 11.22 -12.64
CA LYS A 570 -7.65 11.41 -11.98
C LYS A 570 -7.91 12.92 -11.90
N ASP A 571 -9.17 13.32 -11.92
CA ASP A 571 -9.51 14.72 -11.69
C ASP A 571 -9.23 15.12 -10.23
N SER A 572 -9.09 16.43 -10.06
CA SER A 572 -8.95 17.13 -8.80
C SER A 572 -10.17 18.02 -8.50
N SER A 573 -11.27 17.82 -9.23
CA SER A 573 -12.46 18.64 -9.15
C SER A 573 -13.12 18.40 -7.79
N SER A 574 -13.07 19.43 -6.96
CA SER A 574 -13.36 19.35 -5.54
C SER A 574 -14.83 19.59 -5.24
N HIS A 575 -15.39 18.77 -4.34
CA HIS A 575 -16.74 18.94 -3.82
C HIS A 575 -16.91 20.26 -3.06
N ASN A 576 -15.89 20.73 -2.31
CA ASN A 576 -16.00 21.92 -1.46
C ASN A 576 -14.93 23.01 -1.66
N ALA A 577 -13.84 22.73 -2.35
CA ALA A 577 -12.80 23.73 -2.57
C ALA A 577 -13.04 24.53 -3.87
N VAL A 578 -12.76 25.84 -3.81
CA VAL A 578 -12.59 26.65 -5.02
C VAL A 578 -11.39 26.09 -5.79
N GLY A 579 -11.61 25.71 -7.05
CA GLY A 579 -10.57 25.33 -8.01
C GLY A 579 -9.71 24.13 -7.61
N GLY A 580 -10.03 22.96 -8.17
CA GLY A 580 -9.04 21.90 -8.38
C GLY A 580 -8.02 22.31 -9.45
N GLY A 581 -6.89 21.61 -9.50
CA GLY A 581 -5.88 21.72 -10.56
C GLY A 581 -6.43 21.48 -11.98
N ASP A 582 -7.69 21.06 -12.13
CA ASP A 582 -8.35 20.81 -13.43
C ASP A 582 -8.87 22.08 -14.10
N PHE A 583 -9.28 23.08 -13.33
CA PHE A 583 -9.86 24.33 -13.86
C PHE A 583 -8.85 25.46 -13.88
N MET A 584 -7.85 25.37 -13.01
CA MET A 584 -6.76 26.33 -12.93
C MET A 584 -5.48 25.63 -12.44
N PRO A 585 -4.35 25.78 -13.14
CA PRO A 585 -3.08 25.26 -12.65
C PRO A 585 -2.62 26.12 -11.46
N GLN A 586 -2.34 25.47 -10.33
CA GLN A 586 -2.02 26.16 -9.06
C GLN A 586 -0.53 26.07 -8.69
N ASN A 587 0.15 25.03 -9.16
CA ASN A 587 1.58 24.76 -8.91
C ASN A 587 2.14 23.79 -9.97
N GLY A 588 3.41 23.39 -9.85
CA GLY A 588 4.08 22.46 -10.75
C GLY A 588 3.53 21.03 -10.78
N HIS A 589 2.65 20.66 -9.83
CA HIS A 589 2.00 19.35 -9.83
C HIS A 589 0.76 19.28 -10.73
N SER A 590 0.25 20.42 -11.17
CA SER A 590 -0.92 20.50 -12.06
C SER A 590 -0.74 19.58 -13.28
N ALA A 591 -1.77 18.78 -13.60
CA ALA A 591 -1.71 17.80 -14.68
C ALA A 591 -1.54 18.46 -16.07
N TRP A 592 -2.02 19.69 -16.21
CA TRP A 592 -1.81 20.57 -17.36
C TRP A 592 -1.28 21.91 -16.86
N GLY A 593 -0.67 22.70 -17.77
CA GLY A 593 -0.28 24.07 -17.44
C GLY A 593 0.71 24.19 -16.27
N SER A 594 1.54 23.17 -15.99
CA SER A 594 2.40 23.14 -14.81
C SER A 594 3.36 24.34 -14.70
N GLY A 595 3.81 24.90 -15.83
CA GLY A 595 4.62 26.12 -15.86
C GLY A 595 3.83 27.37 -15.48
N TRP A 596 2.56 27.47 -15.90
CA TRP A 596 1.62 28.51 -15.47
C TRP A 596 1.30 28.38 -13.97
N GLY A 597 1.12 27.15 -13.50
CA GLY A 597 0.93 26.85 -12.08
C GLY A 597 2.13 27.30 -11.24
N GLU A 598 3.36 26.95 -11.64
CA GLU A 598 4.59 27.43 -10.97
C GLU A 598 4.70 28.96 -10.97
N TRP A 599 4.37 29.61 -12.09
CA TRP A 599 4.38 31.08 -12.17
C TRP A 599 3.35 31.70 -11.21
N TYR A 600 2.14 31.14 -11.16
CA TYR A 600 1.08 31.60 -10.27
C TYR A 600 1.45 31.36 -8.79
N HIS A 601 1.91 30.15 -8.46
CA HIS A 601 2.36 29.74 -7.14
C HIS A 601 3.43 30.67 -6.56
N LYS A 602 4.33 31.17 -7.41
CA LYS A 602 5.39 32.12 -7.02
C LYS A 602 4.95 33.58 -7.05
N ASP A 603 3.65 33.84 -6.86
CA ASP A 603 3.02 35.16 -6.84
C ASP A 603 3.17 35.95 -8.15
N GLY A 604 3.11 35.26 -9.29
CA GLY A 604 3.23 35.89 -10.60
C GLY A 604 2.17 36.96 -10.87
N MET A 605 0.93 36.77 -10.38
CA MET A 605 -0.15 37.74 -10.48
C MET A 605 0.17 39.07 -9.76
N ALA A 606 1.01 39.02 -8.73
CA ALA A 606 1.48 40.19 -7.99
C ALA A 606 2.83 40.75 -8.53
N GLY A 607 3.37 40.19 -9.61
CA GLY A 607 4.62 40.66 -10.22
C GLY A 607 5.89 40.24 -9.48
N SER A 608 5.83 39.18 -8.66
CA SER A 608 6.96 38.67 -7.88
C SER A 608 8.18 38.33 -8.75
N PRO A 609 9.41 38.73 -8.35
CA PRO A 609 10.63 38.32 -9.03
C PRO A 609 10.83 36.80 -9.03
N LYS A 610 10.32 36.06 -8.03
CA LYS A 610 10.42 34.59 -7.95
C LYS A 610 9.68 33.92 -9.10
N ALA A 611 8.58 34.52 -9.57
CA ALA A 611 7.83 34.03 -10.72
C ALA A 611 8.64 34.08 -12.04
N LYS A 612 9.72 34.87 -12.11
CA LYS A 612 10.61 34.97 -13.29
C LYS A 612 11.77 33.98 -13.29
N GLN A 613 11.86 33.11 -12.28
CA GLN A 613 12.92 32.09 -12.22
C GLN A 613 12.83 31.08 -13.37
N PRO A 614 13.97 30.49 -13.80
CA PRO A 614 13.99 29.48 -14.85
C PRO A 614 13.07 28.29 -14.52
N GLY A 615 12.24 27.90 -15.50
CA GLY A 615 11.29 26.79 -15.35
C GLY A 615 9.83 27.24 -15.26
N ASN A 616 9.58 28.41 -14.66
CA ASN A 616 8.26 29.02 -14.60
C ASN A 616 7.85 29.56 -15.98
N VAL A 617 6.57 29.56 -16.29
CA VAL A 617 6.05 30.08 -17.56
C VAL A 617 4.95 31.08 -17.25
N GLU A 618 5.14 32.34 -17.64
CA GLU A 618 4.10 33.34 -17.53
C GLU A 618 2.97 33.05 -18.54
N PRO A 619 1.69 33.01 -18.12
CA PRO A 619 0.58 32.92 -19.05
C PRO A 619 0.55 34.11 -20.01
N PRO A 620 0.23 33.94 -21.30
CA PRO A 620 0.18 35.06 -22.25
C PRO A 620 -0.79 36.17 -21.80
N VAL A 621 -0.44 37.43 -22.08
CA VAL A 621 -1.33 38.58 -21.82
C VAL A 621 -2.61 38.42 -22.64
N GLY A 622 -3.76 38.53 -21.99
CA GLY A 622 -5.08 38.34 -22.63
C GLY A 622 -5.55 36.88 -22.73
N HIS A 623 -4.74 35.90 -22.31
CA HIS A 623 -5.18 34.50 -22.27
C HIS A 623 -6.29 34.31 -21.22
N PRO A 624 -7.39 33.56 -21.49
CA PRO A 624 -8.50 33.38 -20.55
C PRO A 624 -8.09 32.85 -19.17
N ILE A 625 -7.00 32.08 -19.10
CA ILE A 625 -6.49 31.55 -17.83
C ILE A 625 -6.12 32.64 -16.82
N ARG A 626 -5.72 33.85 -17.26
CA ARG A 626 -5.42 34.96 -16.34
C ARG A 626 -6.68 35.47 -15.65
N GLU A 627 -7.80 35.46 -16.36
CA GLU A 627 -9.09 35.81 -15.78
C GLU A 627 -9.57 34.76 -14.79
N VAL A 628 -9.39 33.47 -15.11
CA VAL A 628 -9.63 32.36 -14.17
C VAL A 628 -8.80 32.53 -12.89
N MET A 629 -7.51 32.84 -13.01
CA MET A 629 -6.62 33.13 -11.86
C MET A 629 -7.13 34.30 -11.01
N ARG A 630 -7.57 35.40 -11.66
CA ARG A 630 -8.13 36.56 -10.97
C ARG A 630 -9.44 36.26 -10.24
N LEU A 631 -10.33 35.47 -10.85
CA LEU A 631 -11.60 35.05 -10.26
C LEU A 631 -11.37 34.12 -9.06
N TYR A 632 -10.41 33.21 -9.19
CA TYR A 632 -9.98 32.35 -8.09
C TYR A 632 -9.47 33.17 -6.90
N ASP A 633 -8.55 34.13 -7.12
CA ASP A 633 -8.02 34.99 -6.05
C ASP A 633 -9.17 35.69 -5.29
N ARG A 634 -10.11 36.29 -6.03
CA ARG A 634 -11.27 36.97 -5.44
C ARG A 634 -12.17 36.04 -4.65
N ALA A 635 -12.46 34.86 -5.19
CA ALA A 635 -13.27 33.86 -4.51
C ALA A 635 -12.59 33.38 -3.21
N SER A 636 -11.27 33.17 -3.23
CA SER A 636 -10.53 32.69 -2.06
C SER A 636 -10.51 33.66 -0.86
N MET A 637 -10.80 34.94 -1.09
CA MET A 637 -10.90 36.01 -0.08
C MET A 637 -12.28 36.08 0.62
N VAL A 638 -13.24 35.23 0.26
CA VAL A 638 -14.60 35.23 0.82
C VAL A 638 -14.80 34.04 1.74
N VAL A 639 -15.35 34.29 2.94
CA VAL A 639 -15.59 33.26 3.96
C VAL A 639 -16.88 32.49 3.68
N ASP A 640 -17.94 33.17 3.26
CA ASP A 640 -19.21 32.52 2.95
C ASP A 640 -19.09 31.66 1.69
N PRO A 641 -19.33 30.34 1.77
CA PRO A 641 -19.12 29.44 0.64
C PRO A 641 -20.08 29.71 -0.53
N PHE A 642 -21.29 30.24 -0.28
CA PHE A 642 -22.28 30.51 -1.32
C PHE A 642 -21.95 31.79 -2.10
N GLU A 643 -21.54 32.87 -1.41
CA GLU A 643 -21.04 34.08 -2.06
C GLU A 643 -19.77 33.78 -2.88
N ARG A 644 -18.87 32.99 -2.30
CA ARG A 644 -17.64 32.54 -2.97
C ARG A 644 -17.92 31.71 -4.23
N ARG A 645 -18.92 30.81 -4.19
CA ARG A 645 -19.40 30.06 -5.36
C ARG A 645 -19.82 31.00 -6.47
N ASP A 646 -20.60 32.03 -6.16
CA ASP A 646 -21.13 32.94 -7.17
C ASP A 646 -20.01 33.78 -7.83
N LEU A 647 -18.96 34.12 -7.09
CA LEU A 647 -17.75 34.75 -7.65
C LEU A 647 -16.93 33.81 -8.54
N TYR A 648 -16.91 32.51 -8.23
CA TYR A 648 -16.11 31.53 -8.97
C TYR A 648 -16.83 30.95 -10.20
N ARG A 649 -18.16 30.97 -10.25
CA ARG A 649 -18.97 30.45 -11.35
C ARG A 649 -18.49 30.89 -12.76
N PRO A 650 -18.13 32.17 -13.01
CA PRO A 650 -17.61 32.58 -14.31
C PRO A 650 -16.30 31.87 -14.72
N ALA A 651 -15.47 31.45 -13.75
CA ALA A 651 -14.25 30.70 -14.05
C ALA A 651 -14.58 29.29 -14.57
N LEU A 652 -15.63 28.66 -14.03
CA LEU A 652 -16.14 27.37 -14.52
C LEU A 652 -16.73 27.49 -15.92
N GLN A 653 -17.40 28.61 -16.23
CA GLN A 653 -17.85 28.91 -17.60
C GLN A 653 -16.68 28.98 -18.58
N ILE A 654 -15.61 29.71 -18.21
CA ILE A 654 -14.40 29.80 -19.05
C ILE A 654 -13.79 28.41 -19.25
N ALA A 655 -13.76 27.57 -18.22
CA ALA A 655 -13.29 26.20 -18.35
C ALA A 655 -14.18 25.37 -19.29
N ALA A 656 -15.51 25.53 -19.24
CA ALA A 656 -16.46 24.84 -20.11
C ALA A 656 -16.23 25.18 -21.59
N GLU A 657 -15.98 26.45 -21.90
CA GLU A 657 -15.74 26.91 -23.27
C GLU A 657 -14.38 26.47 -23.83
N ASN A 658 -13.37 26.39 -22.97
CA ASN A 658 -11.99 26.13 -23.39
C ASN A 658 -11.58 24.66 -23.28
N LEU A 659 -12.23 23.87 -22.44
CA LEU A 659 -11.94 22.47 -22.22
C LEU A 659 -10.47 22.20 -21.89
N TRP A 660 -10.02 22.65 -20.71
CA TRP A 660 -8.63 22.49 -20.26
C TRP A 660 -8.24 21.04 -19.99
N THR A 661 -9.21 20.23 -19.60
CA THR A 661 -9.10 18.78 -19.42
C THR A 661 -10.28 18.12 -20.14
N ILE A 662 -10.08 16.87 -20.56
CA ILE A 662 -11.09 16.07 -21.26
C ILE A 662 -11.47 14.92 -20.32
N GLY A 663 -12.66 15.00 -19.75
CA GLY A 663 -13.24 13.93 -18.93
C GLY A 663 -13.99 12.91 -19.80
N VAL A 664 -13.99 11.66 -19.36
CA VAL A 664 -14.71 10.57 -20.06
C VAL A 664 -16.03 10.25 -19.36
N ALA A 665 -16.03 10.04 -18.04
CA ALA A 665 -17.24 9.74 -17.30
C ALA A 665 -17.20 10.26 -15.86
N THR A 666 -18.39 10.35 -15.26
CA THR A 666 -18.52 10.54 -13.81
C THR A 666 -17.87 9.38 -13.05
N ALA A 667 -17.20 9.68 -11.94
CA ALA A 667 -16.61 8.65 -11.09
C ALA A 667 -17.67 7.64 -10.59
N PRO A 668 -17.34 6.33 -10.54
CA PRO A 668 -18.19 5.34 -9.87
C PRO A 668 -18.27 5.63 -8.36
N PRO A 669 -19.31 5.15 -7.67
CA PRO A 669 -19.45 5.33 -6.22
C PRO A 669 -18.27 4.75 -5.44
N VAL A 670 -17.90 5.42 -4.35
CA VAL A 670 -16.92 4.88 -3.40
C VAL A 670 -17.62 3.81 -2.58
N LEU A 671 -17.10 2.59 -2.64
CA LEU A 671 -17.71 1.45 -1.97
C LEU A 671 -17.21 1.36 -0.52
N ALA A 672 -18.16 1.31 0.42
CA ALA A 672 -17.90 1.01 1.81
C ALA A 672 -18.64 -0.28 2.20
N VAL A 673 -17.87 -1.32 2.55
CA VAL A 673 -18.42 -2.59 2.99
C VAL A 673 -18.50 -2.61 4.50
N VAL A 674 -19.69 -2.83 5.05
CA VAL A 674 -19.99 -2.71 6.49
C VAL A 674 -20.61 -4.02 6.97
N LYS A 675 -19.95 -4.67 7.94
CA LYS A 675 -20.39 -5.94 8.49
C LYS A 675 -21.64 -5.80 9.35
N ASP A 676 -22.52 -6.79 9.29
CA ASP A 676 -23.79 -6.79 10.02
C ASP A 676 -23.56 -6.63 11.53
N GLY A 677 -24.27 -5.67 12.12
CA GLY A 677 -24.17 -5.35 13.54
C GLY A 677 -23.18 -4.24 13.88
N LEU A 678 -22.37 -3.76 12.93
CA LEU A 678 -21.62 -2.52 13.08
C LEU A 678 -22.56 -1.34 12.75
N ARG A 679 -22.78 -0.45 13.71
CA ARG A 679 -23.74 0.66 13.65
C ARG A 679 -23.05 2.02 13.60
N ASN A 680 -23.84 3.06 13.37
CA ASN A 680 -23.44 4.46 13.25
C ASN A 680 -22.54 4.78 12.04
N VAL A 681 -22.39 3.83 11.10
CA VAL A 681 -21.72 4.10 9.82
C VAL A 681 -22.70 4.83 8.89
N PRO A 682 -22.40 6.06 8.42
CA PRO A 682 -23.31 6.78 7.53
C PRO A 682 -23.57 5.98 6.24
N ARG A 683 -24.85 5.87 5.85
CA ARG A 683 -25.24 5.23 4.57
C ARG A 683 -24.89 6.10 3.36
N SER A 684 -24.93 7.42 3.52
CA SER A 684 -24.50 8.40 2.54
C SER A 684 -23.47 9.33 3.17
N LEU A 685 -22.38 9.58 2.44
CA LEU A 685 -21.37 10.59 2.76
C LEU A 685 -20.54 10.92 1.54
N VAL A 686 -19.88 12.07 1.58
CA VAL A 686 -18.93 12.49 0.55
C VAL A 686 -17.54 11.98 0.92
N TYR A 687 -16.90 11.25 0.02
CA TYR A 687 -15.58 10.65 0.24
C TYR A 687 -14.59 11.09 -0.83
N GLY A 688 -13.46 11.66 -0.42
CA GLY A 688 -12.37 12.00 -1.33
C GLY A 688 -11.17 12.63 -0.62
N PHE A 689 -9.98 12.40 -1.15
CA PHE A 689 -8.74 12.79 -0.50
C PHE A 689 -8.47 14.29 -0.64
N ILE A 690 -8.67 14.85 -1.84
CA ILE A 690 -8.32 16.23 -2.17
C ILE A 690 -9.19 17.24 -1.41
N ASP A 691 -10.47 16.92 -1.21
CA ASP A 691 -11.42 17.68 -0.40
C ASP A 691 -11.25 17.44 1.11
N GLY A 692 -10.38 16.49 1.49
CA GLY A 692 -10.18 16.13 2.89
C GLY A 692 -11.37 15.40 3.53
N MET A 693 -12.32 14.91 2.72
CA MET A 693 -13.50 14.15 3.16
C MET A 693 -13.12 12.67 3.27
N LEU A 694 -12.29 12.38 4.26
CA LEU A 694 -11.78 11.02 4.53
C LEU A 694 -12.66 10.33 5.57
N LEU A 695 -12.31 9.13 6.03
CA LEU A 695 -13.07 8.39 7.04
C LEU A 695 -13.34 9.19 8.32
N ASN A 696 -12.46 10.14 8.66
CA ASN A 696 -12.71 11.04 9.76
C ASN A 696 -14.04 11.80 9.59
N SER A 697 -14.45 12.18 8.39
CA SER A 697 -15.76 12.83 8.16
C SER A 697 -16.96 11.92 8.45
N ALA A 698 -16.77 10.60 8.56
CA ALA A 698 -17.82 9.61 8.83
C ALA A 698 -18.03 9.31 10.33
N TYR A 699 -17.35 10.05 11.23
CA TYR A 699 -17.47 9.93 12.69
C TYR A 699 -17.24 8.50 13.24
N PRO A 700 -16.12 7.83 12.88
CA PRO A 700 -15.83 6.46 13.31
C PRO A 700 -15.74 6.30 14.82
N ASP A 701 -15.40 7.38 15.53
CA ASP A 701 -15.43 7.47 16.98
C ASP A 701 -16.80 7.16 17.59
N THR A 702 -17.89 7.35 16.84
CA THR A 702 -19.26 7.00 17.26
C THR A 702 -19.70 5.60 16.83
N TRP A 703 -18.89 4.86 16.07
CA TRP A 703 -19.27 3.52 15.59
C TRP A 703 -19.23 2.51 16.72
N TYR A 704 -20.14 1.54 16.70
CA TYR A 704 -20.25 0.53 17.75
C TYR A 704 -20.81 -0.79 17.23
N TRP A 705 -20.56 -1.87 17.98
CA TRP A 705 -21.21 -3.17 17.74
C TRP A 705 -22.51 -3.29 18.53
N ASP A 706 -23.60 -3.70 17.88
CA ASP A 706 -24.87 -4.03 18.55
C ASP A 706 -24.68 -5.02 19.70
N LYS A 707 -23.81 -5.99 19.45
CA LYS A 707 -23.41 -7.10 20.34
C LYS A 707 -21.89 -7.15 20.38
N PRO A 708 -21.23 -6.34 21.22
CA PRO A 708 -19.79 -6.35 21.32
C PRO A 708 -19.31 -7.70 21.86
N SER A 709 -18.30 -8.27 21.22
CA SER A 709 -17.66 -9.51 21.64
C SER A 709 -16.16 -9.42 21.48
N TYR A 710 -15.42 -10.11 22.34
CA TYR A 710 -13.96 -10.24 22.26
C TYR A 710 -13.61 -11.71 22.04
N ALA A 711 -12.56 -11.96 21.26
CA ALA A 711 -11.91 -13.26 21.19
C ALA A 711 -11.33 -13.67 22.56
N PRO A 712 -11.12 -14.97 22.81
CA PRO A 712 -10.48 -15.43 24.03
C PRO A 712 -9.11 -14.74 24.25
N GLY A 713 -8.94 -14.06 25.39
CA GLY A 713 -7.71 -13.33 25.73
C GLY A 713 -7.59 -11.91 25.16
N GLU A 714 -8.35 -11.54 24.13
CA GLU A 714 -8.26 -10.24 23.46
C GLU A 714 -8.52 -9.06 24.42
N ARG A 715 -9.52 -9.17 25.31
CA ARG A 715 -9.82 -8.09 26.27
C ARG A 715 -8.65 -7.81 27.22
N GLN A 716 -7.93 -8.86 27.66
CA GLN A 716 -6.75 -8.72 28.51
C GLN A 716 -5.55 -8.16 27.73
N GLU A 717 -5.40 -8.56 26.47
CA GLU A 717 -4.40 -7.99 25.56
C GLU A 717 -4.64 -6.49 25.35
N ILE A 718 -5.86 -6.07 25.02
CA ILE A 718 -6.23 -4.64 24.87
C ILE A 718 -5.92 -3.86 26.14
N LYS A 719 -6.29 -4.40 27.31
CA LYS A 719 -6.00 -3.76 28.60
C LYS A 719 -4.50 -3.58 28.83
N ARG A 720 -3.70 -4.59 28.49
CA ARG A 720 -2.23 -4.54 28.57
C ARG A 720 -1.66 -3.52 27.58
N GLU A 721 -2.12 -3.52 26.33
CA GLU A 721 -1.71 -2.55 25.31
C GLU A 721 -2.04 -1.10 25.74
N ILE A 722 -3.18 -0.85 26.39
CA ILE A 722 -3.51 0.49 26.93
C ILE A 722 -2.58 0.89 28.09
N ALA A 723 -2.18 -0.08 28.92
CA ALA A 723 -1.40 0.19 30.13
C ALA A 723 0.13 0.26 29.91
N THR A 724 0.64 -0.33 28.82
CA THR A 724 2.08 -0.49 28.59
C THR A 724 2.48 -0.13 27.15
N ILE A 725 3.37 0.86 27.01
CA ILE A 725 4.02 1.21 25.74
C ILE A 725 5.12 0.19 25.43
N THR A 726 5.12 -0.36 24.21
CA THR A 726 6.23 -1.16 23.67
C THR A 726 6.92 -0.35 22.56
N PRO A 727 8.06 0.31 22.81
CA PRO A 727 8.74 1.16 21.84
C PRO A 727 9.46 0.35 20.76
N GLN A 728 9.93 1.05 19.72
CA GLN A 728 10.82 0.45 18.72
C GLN A 728 12.17 0.07 19.36
N PRO A 729 12.72 -1.13 19.13
CA PRO A 729 14.03 -1.49 19.65
C PRO A 729 15.17 -0.73 18.95
N PRO A 730 16.32 -0.49 19.63
CA PRO A 730 17.52 0.09 19.03
C PRO A 730 18.07 -0.69 17.83
N ALA A 731 18.70 0.00 16.88
CA ALA A 731 19.23 -0.57 15.65
C ALA A 731 20.41 -1.54 15.92
N GLY A 732 20.23 -2.81 15.55
CA GLY A 732 21.22 -3.88 15.81
C GLY A 732 20.92 -4.70 17.07
N GLY A 733 19.95 -4.27 17.88
CA GLY A 733 19.44 -5.05 18.99
C GLY A 733 18.40 -6.06 18.54
N VAL A 734 18.83 -7.21 18.01
CA VAL A 734 18.08 -8.45 18.25
C VAL A 734 18.36 -8.87 19.70
N GLU A 735 18.02 -8.01 20.65
CA GLU A 735 17.63 -8.50 21.94
C GLU A 735 16.17 -8.89 21.78
N LEU A 736 15.93 -10.20 21.86
CA LEU A 736 14.63 -10.79 22.14
C LEU A 736 14.14 -10.26 23.48
N ASN A 737 13.79 -8.98 23.55
CA ASN A 737 13.10 -8.37 24.67
C ASN A 737 11.61 -8.73 24.52
N ALA A 738 11.33 -10.03 24.60
CA ALA A 738 10.17 -10.44 25.34
C ALA A 738 10.37 -9.93 26.77
N GLU A 739 9.32 -9.34 27.36
CA GLU A 739 9.29 -9.03 28.79
C GLU A 739 9.90 -10.18 29.61
N PRO A 740 10.62 -9.87 30.71
CA PRO A 740 11.42 -10.83 31.47
C PRO A 740 10.55 -11.77 32.32
N ASP A 741 9.65 -12.52 31.70
CA ASP A 741 8.96 -13.66 32.28
C ASP A 741 9.21 -14.90 31.41
N GLY A 742 10.44 -15.43 31.46
CA GLY A 742 10.81 -16.54 30.57
C GLY A 742 12.20 -17.14 30.69
N SER A 743 12.81 -17.08 31.87
CA SER A 743 14.04 -17.77 32.29
C SER A 743 15.36 -17.34 31.63
N LEU A 744 16.34 -17.04 32.50
CA LEU A 744 17.79 -17.05 32.28
C LEU A 744 18.27 -18.24 31.41
N PHE A 745 17.48 -19.31 31.38
CA PHE A 745 17.63 -20.48 30.53
C PHE A 745 17.59 -20.13 29.04
N SER A 746 16.67 -19.30 28.52
CA SER A 746 16.53 -19.10 27.06
C SER A 746 17.70 -18.33 26.42
N THR A 747 18.18 -17.26 27.07
CA THR A 747 19.31 -16.44 26.59
C THR A 747 20.64 -17.18 26.73
N VAL A 748 20.88 -17.81 27.89
CA VAL A 748 22.10 -18.60 28.13
C VAL A 748 22.11 -19.87 27.29
N PHE A 749 20.99 -20.59 27.18
CA PHE A 749 20.88 -21.81 26.37
C PHE A 749 20.88 -21.50 24.87
N GLY A 750 20.31 -20.37 24.42
CA GLY A 750 20.38 -19.92 23.03
C GLY A 750 21.80 -19.53 22.60
N GLY A 751 22.53 -18.80 23.45
CA GLY A 751 23.95 -18.49 23.26
C GLY A 751 24.84 -19.75 23.30
N LEU A 752 24.60 -20.63 24.28
CA LEU A 752 25.28 -21.93 24.39
C LEU A 752 24.97 -22.85 23.23
N LEU A 753 23.74 -22.91 22.72
CA LEU A 753 23.36 -23.72 21.56
C LEU A 753 24.00 -23.19 20.27
N LYS A 754 24.08 -21.87 20.08
CA LYS A 754 24.82 -21.26 18.96
C LYS A 754 26.30 -21.59 19.05
N GLY A 755 26.91 -21.45 20.23
CA GLY A 755 28.30 -21.81 20.48
C GLY A 755 28.57 -23.32 20.30
N LEU A 756 27.70 -24.17 20.86
CA LEU A 756 27.75 -25.64 20.73
C LEU A 756 27.52 -26.08 19.29
N PHE A 757 26.67 -25.40 18.52
CA PHE A 757 26.45 -25.69 17.10
C PHE A 757 27.69 -25.34 16.28
N VAL A 758 28.27 -24.16 16.48
CA VAL A 758 29.53 -23.77 15.81
C VAL A 758 30.66 -24.71 16.19
N VAL A 759 30.81 -25.04 17.47
CA VAL A 759 31.79 -26.01 17.96
C VAL A 759 31.50 -27.41 17.40
N ALA A 760 30.25 -27.86 17.34
CA ALA A 760 29.88 -29.15 16.76
C ALA A 760 30.16 -29.21 15.26
N VAL A 761 29.90 -28.13 14.52
CA VAL A 761 30.20 -28.01 13.09
C VAL A 761 31.71 -28.00 12.85
N LEU A 762 32.48 -27.27 13.67
CA LEU A 762 33.95 -27.27 13.61
C LEU A 762 34.52 -28.65 13.99
N LEU A 763 34.02 -29.28 15.04
CA LEU A 763 34.39 -30.64 15.43
C LEU A 763 34.03 -31.65 14.33
N LEU A 764 32.88 -31.49 13.67
CA LEU A 764 32.50 -32.30 12.50
C LEU A 764 33.44 -32.05 11.32
N ALA A 765 33.84 -30.80 11.09
CA ALA A 765 34.76 -30.40 10.04
C ALA A 765 36.15 -31.01 10.25
N PHE A 766 36.65 -31.00 11.49
CA PHE A 766 37.92 -31.64 11.86
C PHE A 766 37.82 -33.17 11.83
N LYS A 767 36.70 -33.75 12.25
CA LYS A 767 36.48 -35.20 12.24
C LYS A 767 36.24 -35.77 10.84
N HIS A 768 35.68 -34.97 9.93
CA HIS A 768 35.37 -35.34 8.56
C HIS A 768 35.98 -34.33 7.58
N PRO A 769 37.18 -34.59 7.03
CA PRO A 769 37.88 -33.68 6.11
C PRO A 769 37.04 -33.22 4.91
N TYR A 770 36.11 -34.07 4.45
CA TYR A 770 35.12 -33.72 3.43
C TYR A 770 34.21 -32.55 3.86
N VAL A 771 33.70 -32.57 5.09
CA VAL A 771 32.84 -31.51 5.65
C VAL A 771 33.66 -30.23 5.83
N GLY A 772 34.89 -30.33 6.33
CA GLY A 772 35.80 -29.19 6.43
C GLY A 772 36.10 -28.55 5.07
N ARG A 773 36.36 -29.36 4.02
CA ARG A 773 36.55 -28.87 2.65
C ARG A 773 35.31 -28.16 2.12
N ARG A 774 34.11 -28.68 2.35
CA ARG A 774 32.86 -28.03 1.92
C ARG A 774 32.65 -26.68 2.61
N LEU A 775 32.83 -26.61 3.93
CA LEU A 775 32.75 -25.35 4.67
C LEU A 775 33.78 -24.33 4.18
N LEU A 776 35.00 -24.77 3.87
CA LEU A 776 36.05 -23.89 3.32
C LEU A 776 35.69 -23.39 1.90
N ILE A 777 35.03 -24.19 1.06
CA ILE A 777 34.54 -23.78 -0.27
C ILE A 777 33.34 -22.81 -0.16
N MET A 778 32.52 -22.92 0.88
CA MET A 778 31.38 -22.01 1.08
C MET A 778 31.83 -20.56 1.26
N VAL A 779 32.96 -20.32 1.94
CA VAL A 779 33.48 -18.96 2.19
C VAL A 779 33.77 -18.18 0.89
N PRO A 780 34.63 -18.65 -0.04
CA PRO A 780 34.87 -17.95 -1.30
C PRO A 780 33.63 -17.95 -2.20
N THR A 781 32.76 -18.96 -2.12
CA THR A 781 31.49 -18.97 -2.87
C THR A 781 30.58 -17.82 -2.42
N MET A 782 30.38 -17.66 -1.12
CA MET A 782 29.58 -16.56 -0.56
C MET A 782 30.21 -15.20 -0.85
N ALA A 783 31.55 -15.10 -0.84
CA ALA A 783 32.25 -13.86 -1.20
C ALA A 783 32.06 -13.46 -2.67
N ILE A 784 32.03 -14.43 -3.61
CA ILE A 784 31.74 -14.15 -5.02
C ILE A 784 30.28 -13.73 -5.17
N ILE A 785 29.36 -14.44 -4.53
CA ILE A 785 27.93 -14.14 -4.55
C ILE A 785 27.65 -12.74 -4.00
N SER A 786 28.31 -12.32 -2.92
CA SER A 786 28.13 -10.99 -2.35
C SER A 786 28.58 -9.89 -3.32
N ILE A 787 29.67 -10.07 -4.05
CA ILE A 787 30.12 -9.13 -5.09
C ILE A 787 29.11 -9.06 -6.23
N ILE A 788 28.63 -10.21 -6.73
CA ILE A 788 27.65 -10.26 -7.82
C ILE A 788 26.34 -9.60 -7.40
N THR A 789 25.86 -9.91 -6.19
CA THR A 789 24.64 -9.34 -5.63
C THR A 789 24.77 -7.82 -5.50
N PHE A 790 25.88 -7.33 -4.93
CA PHE A 790 26.16 -5.91 -4.83
C PHE A 790 26.23 -5.22 -6.21
N ALA A 791 26.86 -5.86 -7.20
CA ALA A 791 26.92 -5.33 -8.55
C ALA A 791 25.52 -5.22 -9.19
N ILE A 792 24.69 -6.27 -9.07
CA ILE A 792 23.32 -6.28 -9.62
C ILE A 792 22.48 -5.12 -9.07
N ILE A 793 22.62 -4.85 -7.77
CA ILE A 793 21.89 -3.77 -7.09
C ILE A 793 22.31 -2.38 -7.59
N GLN A 794 23.53 -2.23 -8.11
CA GLN A 794 24.07 -0.95 -8.57
C GLN A 794 23.87 -0.71 -10.08
N ILE A 795 23.32 -1.67 -10.83
CA ILE A 795 23.11 -1.57 -12.28
C ILE A 795 22.02 -0.55 -12.68
N PRO A 796 20.86 -0.46 -12.00
CA PRO A 796 19.81 0.48 -12.39
C PRO A 796 20.30 1.94 -12.38
N PRO A 797 19.98 2.76 -13.40
CA PRO A 797 20.36 4.16 -13.44
C PRO A 797 19.54 4.96 -12.40
N GLY A 798 20.21 5.44 -11.36
CA GLY A 798 19.58 6.11 -10.21
C GLY A 798 19.21 5.14 -9.10
N ASN A 799 19.01 5.66 -7.88
CA ASN A 799 18.50 4.90 -6.74
C ASN A 799 17.24 5.59 -6.17
N TYR A 800 16.56 4.96 -5.21
CA TYR A 800 15.40 5.54 -4.51
C TYR A 800 15.65 6.99 -4.08
N LEU A 801 16.87 7.31 -3.64
CA LEU A 801 17.22 8.65 -3.19
C LEU A 801 17.32 9.67 -4.35
N THR A 802 17.89 9.30 -5.50
CA THR A 802 17.97 10.17 -6.69
C THR A 802 16.58 10.60 -7.13
N THR A 803 15.67 9.63 -7.16
CA THR A 803 14.24 9.80 -7.40
C THR A 803 13.60 10.73 -6.38
N TYR A 804 13.78 10.46 -5.09
CA TYR A 804 13.22 11.26 -4.00
C TYR A 804 13.72 12.72 -4.05
N ILE A 805 15.01 12.92 -4.30
CA ILE A 805 15.64 14.25 -4.45
C ILE A 805 15.00 15.03 -5.60
N GLU A 806 14.84 14.42 -6.77
CA GLU A 806 14.24 15.11 -7.91
C GLU A 806 12.76 15.41 -7.67
N GLN A 807 12.04 14.54 -6.96
CA GLN A 807 10.67 14.78 -6.56
C GLN A 807 10.52 16.00 -5.64
N LEU A 808 11.42 16.15 -4.68
CA LEU A 808 11.42 17.28 -3.75
C LEU A 808 11.88 18.58 -4.42
N LYS A 809 12.93 18.55 -5.25
CA LYS A 809 13.43 19.73 -5.98
C LYS A 809 12.34 20.40 -6.84
N HIS A 810 11.40 19.62 -7.34
CA HIS A 810 10.30 20.12 -8.16
C HIS A 810 9.11 20.65 -7.35
N LYS A 811 9.01 20.40 -6.04
CA LYS A 811 7.97 20.97 -5.17
C LYS A 811 8.15 22.46 -4.89
N GLY A 812 9.24 23.09 -5.36
CA GLY A 812 9.58 24.47 -5.01
C GLY A 812 9.99 24.64 -3.54
N GLU A 813 10.03 23.54 -2.79
CA GLU A 813 10.60 23.46 -1.46
C GLU A 813 12.13 23.61 -1.60
N GLU A 814 12.69 24.62 -0.92
CA GLU A 814 14.13 24.64 -0.68
C GLU A 814 14.44 23.37 0.08
N LEU A 815 15.10 22.45 -0.61
CA LEU A 815 15.53 21.21 -0.04
C LEU A 815 16.32 21.54 1.23
N SER A 816 15.95 20.88 2.31
CA SER A 816 16.86 20.53 3.38
C SER A 816 18.09 19.85 2.78
N ALA A 817 19.09 20.63 2.37
CA ALA A 817 20.36 20.08 1.91
C ALA A 817 20.91 19.07 2.92
N GLY A 818 20.57 19.25 4.21
CA GLY A 818 20.81 18.30 5.29
C GLY A 818 20.00 17.01 5.21
N GLU A 819 18.70 16.96 4.89
CA GLU A 819 17.97 15.68 4.78
C GLU A 819 18.52 14.79 3.66
N VAL A 820 18.87 15.40 2.52
CA VAL A 820 19.51 14.64 1.44
C VAL A 820 20.92 14.25 1.82
N ALA A 821 21.71 15.15 2.42
CA ALA A 821 23.03 14.81 2.93
C ALA A 821 22.95 13.72 4.02
N ASP A 822 21.91 13.72 4.85
CA ASP A 822 21.65 12.73 5.89
C ASP A 822 21.36 11.37 5.28
N LEU A 823 20.53 11.31 4.24
CA LEU A 823 20.24 10.07 3.52
C LEU A 823 21.46 9.57 2.73
N GLU A 824 22.21 10.47 2.07
CA GLU A 824 23.47 10.14 1.41
C GLU A 824 24.51 9.63 2.41
N THR A 825 24.58 10.21 3.61
CA THR A 825 25.46 9.79 4.70
C THR A 825 25.00 8.46 5.29
N MET A 826 23.70 8.29 5.52
CA MET A 826 23.09 7.10 6.09
C MET A 826 23.29 5.87 5.20
N PHE A 827 23.20 6.04 3.87
CA PHE A 827 23.41 4.96 2.89
C PHE A 827 24.81 4.97 2.27
N TYR A 828 25.72 5.81 2.76
CA TYR A 828 27.10 5.94 2.29
C TYR A 828 27.25 6.20 0.79
N LEU A 829 26.28 6.88 0.16
CA LEU A 829 26.23 7.04 -1.29
C LEU A 829 27.38 7.90 -1.85
N ASN A 830 27.98 8.73 -0.99
CA ASN A 830 29.13 9.57 -1.33
C ASN A 830 30.47 8.81 -1.25
N ASP A 831 30.50 7.62 -0.63
CA ASP A 831 31.70 6.80 -0.58
C ASP A 831 31.94 6.11 -1.95
N PRO A 832 33.19 5.89 -2.38
CA PRO A 832 33.49 5.05 -3.54
C PRO A 832 32.81 3.68 -3.44
N VAL A 833 32.36 3.12 -4.57
CA VAL A 833 31.61 1.85 -4.65
C VAL A 833 32.29 0.69 -3.88
N VAL A 834 33.62 0.65 -3.89
CA VAL A 834 34.41 -0.35 -3.14
C VAL A 834 34.27 -0.17 -1.62
N ILE A 835 34.24 1.07 -1.15
CA ILE A 835 34.04 1.40 0.26
C ILE A 835 32.61 1.08 0.68
N GLN A 836 31.62 1.43 -0.15
CA GLN A 836 30.21 1.05 0.07
C GLN A 836 30.07 -0.47 0.24
N TYR A 837 30.68 -1.25 -0.65
CA TYR A 837 30.71 -2.71 -0.53
C TYR A 837 31.37 -3.17 0.78
N SER A 838 32.52 -2.58 1.15
CA SER A 838 33.26 -2.93 2.37
C SER A 838 32.46 -2.67 3.66
N ARG A 839 31.63 -1.61 3.67
CA ARG A 839 30.71 -1.30 4.77
C ARG A 839 29.50 -2.23 4.76
N TRP A 840 28.89 -2.44 3.60
CA TRP A 840 27.73 -3.32 3.45
C TRP A 840 28.02 -4.75 3.91
N ILE A 841 29.18 -5.29 3.55
CA ILE A 841 29.60 -6.62 4.02
C ILE A 841 30.06 -6.62 5.49
N GLY A 842 30.44 -5.45 6.06
CA GLY A 842 30.90 -5.33 7.44
C GLY A 842 32.40 -5.61 7.64
N LEU A 843 33.23 -5.43 6.60
CA LEU A 843 34.69 -5.57 6.72
C LEU A 843 35.30 -4.49 7.61
N LYS A 844 34.75 -3.27 7.56
CA LYS A 844 35.24 -2.12 8.34
C LYS A 844 35.18 -2.37 9.85
N TRP A 845 34.15 -3.06 10.32
CA TRP A 845 33.97 -3.45 11.73
C TRP A 845 35.18 -4.20 12.30
N PHE A 846 35.87 -5.04 11.52
CA PHE A 846 37.05 -5.78 12.01
C PHE A 846 38.25 -4.88 12.30
N PHE A 847 38.22 -3.62 11.86
CA PHE A 847 39.26 -2.63 12.12
C PHE A 847 38.83 -1.59 13.16
N THR A 848 37.53 -1.31 13.29
CA THR A 848 37.01 -0.27 14.19
C THR A 848 36.38 -0.83 15.47
N PHE A 849 35.83 -2.03 15.42
CA PHE A 849 34.98 -2.64 16.46
C PHE A 849 33.80 -1.75 16.90
N ASP A 850 33.41 -0.80 16.05
CA ASP A 850 32.28 0.08 16.28
C ASP A 850 30.99 -0.60 15.79
N PRO A 851 29.95 -0.72 16.64
CA PRO A 851 28.64 -1.22 16.23
C PRO A 851 28.05 -0.49 15.00
N ALA A 852 28.42 0.76 14.75
CA ALA A 852 27.99 1.51 13.58
C ALA A 852 28.55 0.95 12.25
N ASP A 853 29.67 0.22 12.31
CA ASP A 853 30.34 -0.36 11.13
C ASP A 853 29.96 -1.83 10.87
N GLU A 854 29.02 -2.38 11.64
CA GLU A 854 28.46 -3.72 11.42
C GLU A 854 27.76 -3.83 10.07
N GLY A 855 28.08 -4.88 9.33
CA GLY A 855 27.40 -5.25 8.09
C GLY A 855 27.05 -6.73 8.08
N LEU A 856 26.96 -7.29 6.87
CA LEU A 856 26.46 -8.64 6.64
C LEU A 856 27.18 -9.72 7.48
N LEU A 857 28.50 -9.61 7.66
CA LEU A 857 29.30 -10.58 8.41
C LEU A 857 28.98 -10.61 9.91
N GLN A 858 28.51 -9.50 10.47
CA GLN A 858 28.06 -9.40 11.86
C GLN A 858 26.57 -9.75 12.01
N GLY A 859 25.87 -10.05 10.91
CA GLY A 859 24.45 -10.33 10.89
C GLY A 859 23.57 -9.09 10.70
N ASN A 860 24.15 -7.93 10.38
CA ASN A 860 23.41 -6.73 10.03
C ASN A 860 23.16 -6.70 8.52
N LEU A 861 21.90 -6.85 8.10
CA LEU A 861 21.51 -6.85 6.70
C LEU A 861 21.37 -5.42 6.13
N GLY A 862 21.65 -4.40 6.93
CA GLY A 862 21.54 -3.00 6.53
C GLY A 862 20.14 -2.45 6.72
N ARG A 863 19.85 -1.35 6.02
CA ARG A 863 18.63 -0.56 6.18
C ARG A 863 17.88 -0.48 4.84
N SER A 864 16.57 -0.61 4.88
CA SER A 864 15.68 -0.40 3.73
C SER A 864 15.68 1.08 3.34
N MET A 865 15.79 1.39 2.05
CA MET A 865 15.74 2.76 1.54
C MET A 865 14.32 3.34 1.59
N ALA A 866 13.32 2.53 1.22
CA ALA A 866 11.94 2.96 1.15
C ALA A 866 11.30 3.08 2.54
N GLN A 867 11.57 2.12 3.43
CA GLN A 867 10.98 2.06 4.76
C GLN A 867 11.87 2.67 5.85
N GLN A 868 13.15 2.95 5.56
CA GLN A 868 14.14 3.47 6.52
C GLN A 868 14.23 2.64 7.80
N LYS A 869 14.02 1.33 7.70
CA LYS A 869 14.06 0.37 8.82
C LYS A 869 15.18 -0.67 8.66
N PRO A 870 15.70 -1.23 9.76
CA PRO A 870 16.63 -2.35 9.68
C PRO A 870 16.01 -3.52 8.90
N VAL A 871 16.72 -4.06 7.92
CA VAL A 871 16.22 -5.16 7.08
C VAL A 871 15.96 -6.41 7.91
N ASN A 872 16.76 -6.64 8.95
CA ASN A 872 16.58 -7.74 9.91
C ASN A 872 15.16 -7.81 10.46
N ASP A 873 14.59 -6.66 10.82
CA ASP A 873 13.26 -6.56 11.42
C ASP A 873 12.16 -6.82 10.39
N ILE A 874 12.40 -6.43 9.14
CA ILE A 874 11.47 -6.64 8.02
C ILE A 874 11.42 -8.13 7.65
N ILE A 875 12.54 -8.85 7.68
CA ILE A 875 12.62 -10.20 7.11
C ILE A 875 12.60 -11.34 8.13
N GLY A 876 12.88 -11.05 9.41
CA GLY A 876 13.13 -12.06 10.46
C GLY A 876 12.08 -13.17 10.53
N ASP A 877 10.82 -12.81 10.81
CA ASP A 877 9.71 -13.77 10.89
C ASP A 877 9.41 -14.43 9.54
N ARG A 878 9.55 -13.68 8.45
CA ARG A 878 9.27 -14.16 7.09
C ARG A 878 10.24 -15.26 6.67
N ILE A 879 11.51 -15.19 7.08
CA ILE A 879 12.50 -16.25 6.81
C ILE A 879 12.06 -17.55 7.49
N LEU A 880 11.69 -17.49 8.77
CA LEU A 880 11.26 -18.68 9.53
C LEU A 880 10.06 -19.35 8.85
N LEU A 881 9.03 -18.57 8.51
CA LEU A 881 7.83 -19.08 7.84
C LEU A 881 8.14 -19.66 6.46
N THR A 882 9.05 -19.02 5.72
CA THR A 882 9.53 -19.50 4.42
C THR A 882 10.25 -20.84 4.54
N VAL A 883 11.10 -21.01 5.56
CA VAL A 883 11.81 -22.27 5.83
C VAL A 883 10.82 -23.37 6.24
N LEU A 884 9.84 -23.07 7.10
CA LEU A 884 8.82 -24.04 7.53
C LEU A 884 7.96 -24.53 6.37
N ILE A 885 7.49 -23.62 5.50
CA ILE A 885 6.74 -23.99 4.29
C ILE A 885 7.63 -24.82 3.35
N SER A 886 8.88 -24.42 3.15
CA SER A 886 9.79 -25.13 2.26
C SER A 886 10.08 -26.54 2.75
N LEU A 887 10.35 -26.69 4.05
CA LEU A 887 10.59 -27.99 4.68
C LEU A 887 9.33 -28.87 4.61
N GLY A 888 8.16 -28.33 4.94
CA GLY A 888 6.88 -29.02 4.81
C GLY A 888 6.64 -29.52 3.39
N THR A 889 6.93 -28.68 2.39
CA THR A 889 6.81 -29.00 0.96
C THR A 889 7.75 -30.11 0.54
N ILE A 890 9.02 -30.07 0.97
CA ILE A 890 10.02 -31.12 0.70
C ILE A 890 9.56 -32.45 1.30
N LEU A 891 9.17 -32.45 2.58
CA LEU A 891 8.73 -33.66 3.28
C LEU A 891 7.48 -34.26 2.62
N PHE A 892 6.48 -33.43 2.31
CA PHE A 892 5.28 -33.86 1.60
C PHE A 892 5.60 -34.45 0.22
N THR A 893 6.43 -33.75 -0.57
CA THR A 893 6.85 -34.19 -1.89
C THR A 893 7.54 -35.54 -1.82
N TRP A 894 8.45 -35.74 -0.88
CA TRP A 894 9.18 -36.99 -0.73
C TRP A 894 8.29 -38.13 -0.22
N ALA A 895 7.40 -37.83 0.73
CA ALA A 895 6.45 -38.80 1.27
C ALA A 895 5.55 -39.41 0.20
N LEU A 896 5.20 -38.64 -0.85
CA LEU A 896 4.43 -39.14 -1.99
C LEU A 896 5.32 -39.68 -3.12
N ALA A 897 6.35 -38.93 -3.52
CA ALA A 897 7.12 -39.26 -4.72
C ALA A 897 7.96 -40.53 -4.56
N VAL A 898 8.53 -40.78 -3.39
CA VAL A 898 9.39 -41.94 -3.16
C VAL A 898 8.58 -43.25 -3.23
N PRO A 899 7.46 -43.42 -2.49
CA PRO A 899 6.66 -44.64 -2.59
C PRO A 899 6.06 -44.87 -3.99
N ILE A 900 5.51 -43.81 -4.60
CA ILE A 900 4.88 -43.91 -5.93
C ILE A 900 5.93 -44.24 -7.00
N GLY A 901 7.09 -43.58 -6.97
CA GLY A 901 8.19 -43.86 -7.89
C GLY A 901 8.78 -45.26 -7.73
N ILE A 902 8.93 -45.75 -6.49
CA ILE A 902 9.34 -47.14 -6.23
C ILE A 902 8.32 -48.12 -6.81
N TYR A 903 7.03 -47.91 -6.51
CA TYR A 903 5.96 -48.79 -6.99
C TYR A 903 5.88 -48.82 -8.52
N SER A 904 5.94 -47.64 -9.15
CA SER A 904 5.91 -47.46 -10.60
C SER A 904 7.11 -48.14 -11.30
N ALA A 905 8.31 -48.04 -10.74
CA ALA A 905 9.50 -48.72 -11.29
C ALA A 905 9.44 -50.24 -11.14
N VAL A 906 8.94 -50.76 -10.02
CA VAL A 906 8.82 -52.21 -9.79
C VAL A 906 7.72 -52.83 -10.66
N ARG A 907 6.64 -52.10 -10.92
CA ARG A 907 5.52 -52.53 -11.78
C ARG A 907 5.50 -51.79 -13.12
N GLN A 908 6.66 -51.65 -13.74
CA GLN A 908 6.83 -50.99 -15.02
C GLN A 908 5.83 -51.52 -16.07
N TYR A 909 5.20 -50.61 -16.81
CA TYR A 909 4.20 -50.91 -17.86
C TYR A 909 2.89 -51.54 -17.38
N SER A 910 2.64 -51.57 -16.07
CA SER A 910 1.33 -51.96 -15.54
C SER A 910 0.28 -50.86 -15.72
N LEU A 911 -1.01 -51.22 -15.72
CA LEU A 911 -2.09 -50.23 -15.73
C LEU A 911 -1.96 -49.22 -14.58
N SER A 912 -1.55 -49.70 -13.38
CA SER A 912 -1.32 -48.83 -12.24
C SER A 912 -0.12 -47.89 -12.41
N ASP A 913 0.93 -48.29 -13.14
CA ASP A 913 2.06 -47.42 -13.50
C ASP A 913 1.59 -46.29 -14.44
N TYR A 914 0.82 -46.64 -15.48
CA TYR A 914 0.23 -45.65 -16.39
C TYR A 914 -0.73 -44.69 -15.67
N LEU A 915 -1.58 -45.19 -14.76
CA LEU A 915 -2.51 -44.35 -13.99
C LEU A 915 -1.76 -43.37 -13.08
N LEU A 916 -0.79 -43.83 -12.29
CA LEU A 916 0.00 -42.97 -11.40
C LEU A 916 0.83 -41.95 -12.19
N THR A 917 1.34 -42.35 -13.35
CA THR A 917 2.07 -41.46 -14.26
C THR A 917 1.13 -40.39 -14.87
N LEU A 918 -0.09 -40.78 -15.28
CA LEU A 918 -1.10 -39.85 -15.80
C LEU A 918 -1.52 -38.83 -14.74
N VAL A 919 -1.81 -39.27 -13.51
CA VAL A 919 -2.12 -38.39 -12.38
C VAL A 919 -0.96 -37.44 -12.08
N GLY A 920 0.29 -37.95 -12.14
CA GLY A 920 1.48 -37.11 -12.05
C GLY A 920 1.55 -36.04 -13.15
N PHE A 921 1.27 -36.41 -14.41
CA PHE A 921 1.26 -35.43 -15.50
C PHE A 921 0.17 -34.37 -15.34
N LEU A 922 -1.04 -34.76 -14.92
CA LEU A 922 -2.10 -33.80 -14.60
C LEU A 922 -1.65 -32.81 -13.52
N GLY A 923 -1.03 -33.29 -12.43
CA GLY A 923 -0.50 -32.43 -11.38
C GLY A 923 0.62 -31.48 -11.84
N MET A 924 1.37 -31.83 -12.89
CA MET A 924 2.37 -30.94 -13.49
C MET A 924 1.76 -29.93 -14.47
N CYS A 925 0.65 -30.27 -15.13
CA CYS A 925 0.01 -29.40 -16.11
C CYS A 925 -0.85 -28.30 -15.48
N ILE A 926 -1.26 -28.45 -14.22
CA ILE A 926 -2.07 -27.44 -13.53
C ILE A 926 -1.15 -26.33 -13.00
N PRO A 927 -1.38 -25.05 -13.37
CA PRO A 927 -0.67 -23.93 -12.78
C PRO A 927 -0.90 -23.88 -11.26
N GLN A 928 0.18 -23.78 -10.48
CA GLN A 928 0.10 -23.87 -9.01
C GLN A 928 -0.81 -22.79 -8.39
N PHE A 929 -0.78 -21.57 -8.92
CA PHE A 929 -1.64 -20.48 -8.43
C PHE A 929 -3.14 -20.78 -8.65
N LEU A 930 -3.50 -21.36 -9.81
CA LEU A 930 -4.88 -21.75 -10.11
C LEU A 930 -5.32 -22.89 -9.20
N PHE A 931 -4.44 -23.85 -8.94
CA PHE A 931 -4.70 -24.91 -7.98
C PHE A 931 -4.92 -24.37 -6.56
N ALA A 932 -4.14 -23.36 -6.14
CA ALA A 932 -4.36 -22.65 -4.89
C ALA A 932 -5.77 -22.02 -4.82
N LEU A 933 -6.20 -21.31 -5.87
CA LEU A 933 -7.54 -20.70 -5.92
C LEU A 933 -8.66 -21.74 -5.80
N VAL A 934 -8.55 -22.86 -6.53
CA VAL A 934 -9.52 -23.96 -6.46
C VAL A 934 -9.56 -24.56 -5.07
N LEU A 935 -8.40 -24.77 -4.43
CA LEU A 935 -8.35 -25.32 -3.08
C LEU A 935 -8.86 -24.34 -2.02
N ILE A 936 -8.63 -23.03 -2.18
CA ILE A 936 -9.25 -22.01 -1.33
C ILE A 936 -10.77 -22.14 -1.41
N TYR A 937 -11.34 -22.10 -2.62
CA TYR A 937 -12.78 -22.24 -2.83
C TYR A 937 -13.32 -23.55 -2.25
N TRP A 938 -12.64 -24.67 -2.51
CA TRP A 938 -13.05 -25.97 -2.00
C TRP A 938 -12.99 -26.03 -0.47
N SER A 939 -11.93 -25.49 0.15
CA SER A 939 -11.77 -25.47 1.61
C SER A 939 -12.82 -24.60 2.30
N ASP A 940 -13.18 -23.45 1.72
CA ASP A 940 -14.24 -22.60 2.24
C ASP A 940 -15.62 -23.26 2.07
N HIS A 941 -15.92 -23.77 0.88
CA HIS A 941 -17.24 -24.31 0.57
C HIS A 941 -17.55 -25.63 1.28
N TYR A 942 -16.59 -26.56 1.36
CA TYR A 942 -16.82 -27.91 1.90
C TYR A 942 -16.32 -28.12 3.32
N LEU A 943 -15.24 -27.43 3.73
CA LEU A 943 -14.67 -27.57 5.08
C LEU A 943 -15.04 -26.40 6.00
N GLY A 944 -15.55 -25.29 5.45
CA GLY A 944 -15.81 -24.06 6.21
C GLY A 944 -14.53 -23.38 6.70
N ILE A 945 -13.37 -23.71 6.14
CA ILE A 945 -12.07 -23.18 6.57
C ILE A 945 -11.66 -22.07 5.61
N LYS A 946 -11.60 -20.83 6.11
CA LYS A 946 -11.14 -19.66 5.35
C LYS A 946 -9.62 -19.54 5.43
N VAL A 947 -8.90 -20.26 4.57
CA VAL A 947 -7.43 -20.34 4.61
C VAL A 947 -6.77 -19.26 3.74
N THR A 948 -6.83 -17.99 4.17
CA THR A 948 -5.97 -16.93 3.62
C THR A 948 -4.98 -16.48 4.70
N GLY A 949 -3.68 -16.56 4.42
CA GLY A 949 -2.60 -16.40 5.42
C GLY A 949 -2.18 -17.70 6.13
N LEU A 950 -1.24 -17.59 7.07
CA LEU A 950 -0.69 -18.73 7.84
C LEU A 950 -1.23 -18.83 9.27
N PHE A 951 -1.94 -17.80 9.72
CA PHE A 951 -2.48 -17.72 11.06
C PHE A 951 -3.89 -17.15 11.00
N SER A 952 -4.74 -17.57 11.92
CA SER A 952 -5.98 -16.84 12.17
C SER A 952 -5.68 -15.43 12.70
N SER A 953 -6.60 -14.47 12.50
CA SER A 953 -6.39 -13.05 12.82
C SER A 953 -5.90 -12.82 14.26
N GLN A 954 -6.36 -13.64 15.21
CA GLN A 954 -5.95 -13.61 16.62
C GLN A 954 -4.48 -14.03 16.84
N TYR A 955 -4.00 -15.10 16.20
CA TYR A 955 -2.62 -15.59 16.39
C TYR A 955 -1.63 -14.85 15.51
N ALA A 956 -2.10 -14.23 14.43
CA ALA A 956 -1.31 -13.35 13.60
C ALA A 956 -0.78 -12.14 14.40
N VAL A 957 -1.56 -11.63 15.37
CA VAL A 957 -1.13 -10.54 16.25
C VAL A 957 -0.38 -11.00 17.50
N GLN A 958 -0.36 -12.26 17.88
CA GLN A 958 0.36 -12.63 19.09
C GLN A 958 1.89 -12.46 18.87
N PRO A 959 2.61 -11.65 19.67
CA PRO A 959 4.03 -11.36 19.42
C PRO A 959 4.96 -12.54 19.76
N HIS A 960 4.59 -13.38 20.72
CA HIS A 960 5.38 -14.53 21.16
C HIS A 960 4.89 -15.84 20.54
N TRP A 961 5.79 -16.83 20.45
CA TRP A 961 5.45 -18.19 20.06
C TRP A 961 4.99 -18.98 21.29
N ASP A 962 3.78 -19.52 21.24
CA ASP A 962 3.29 -20.50 22.19
C ASP A 962 2.78 -21.75 21.45
N LEU A 963 2.33 -22.75 22.24
CA LEU A 963 1.81 -23.99 21.68
C LEU A 963 0.53 -23.75 20.86
N ALA A 964 -0.30 -22.78 21.25
CA ALA A 964 -1.58 -22.51 20.60
C ALA A 964 -1.37 -21.92 19.19
N LYS A 965 -0.47 -20.93 19.06
CA LYS A 965 -0.03 -20.35 17.78
C LYS A 965 0.67 -21.37 16.90
N PHE A 966 1.45 -22.29 17.48
CA PHE A 966 2.06 -23.38 16.71
C PHE A 966 1.02 -24.36 16.16
N VAL A 967 0.00 -24.71 16.94
CA VAL A 967 -1.12 -25.56 16.48
C VAL A 967 -1.93 -24.84 15.40
N ASP A 968 -2.21 -23.55 15.57
CA ASP A 968 -2.88 -22.73 14.56
C ASP A 968 -2.08 -22.70 13.25
N LEU A 969 -0.76 -22.54 13.29
CA LEU A 969 0.09 -22.66 12.09
C LEU A 969 -0.11 -24.01 11.40
N LEU A 970 -0.13 -25.13 12.13
CA LEU A 970 -0.32 -26.46 11.53
C LEU A 970 -1.69 -26.62 10.85
N GLN A 971 -2.72 -25.93 11.35
CA GLN A 971 -4.06 -25.92 10.75
C GLN A 971 -4.12 -25.15 9.42
N HIS A 972 -3.18 -24.24 9.16
CA HIS A 972 -3.17 -23.39 7.95
C HIS A 972 -2.04 -23.75 6.96
N ILE A 973 -0.89 -24.23 7.44
CA ILE A 973 0.32 -24.45 6.61
C ILE A 973 0.17 -25.60 5.60
N TRP A 974 -0.75 -26.54 5.82
CA TRP A 974 -0.93 -27.70 4.94
C TRP A 974 -1.35 -27.30 3.52
N LEU A 975 -2.10 -26.20 3.36
CA LEU A 975 -2.59 -25.74 2.07
C LEU A 975 -1.43 -25.24 1.17
N PRO A 976 -0.58 -24.29 1.62
CA PRO A 976 0.65 -23.94 0.91
C PRO A 976 1.53 -25.14 0.58
N VAL A 977 1.71 -26.06 1.54
CA VAL A 977 2.52 -27.27 1.37
C VAL A 977 1.96 -28.19 0.28
N LEU A 978 0.64 -28.37 0.23
CA LEU A 978 -0.04 -29.17 -0.77
C LEU A 978 0.10 -28.54 -2.17
N VAL A 979 -0.18 -27.24 -2.29
CA VAL A 979 -0.12 -26.50 -3.56
C VAL A 979 1.29 -26.55 -4.16
N LEU A 980 2.31 -26.22 -3.35
CA LEU A 980 3.70 -26.23 -3.79
C LEU A 980 4.21 -27.67 -4.02
N GLY A 981 3.74 -28.62 -3.22
CA GLY A 981 4.19 -30.01 -3.25
C GLY A 981 3.69 -30.82 -4.43
N VAL A 982 2.44 -30.62 -4.88
CA VAL A 982 1.85 -31.42 -5.98
C VAL A 982 2.65 -31.28 -7.28
N GLY A 983 3.03 -30.04 -7.66
CA GLY A 983 3.81 -29.79 -8.88
C GLY A 983 5.20 -30.44 -8.83
N GLY A 984 5.88 -30.37 -7.68
CA GLY A 984 7.19 -31.00 -7.48
C GLY A 984 7.14 -32.53 -7.44
N THR A 985 6.06 -33.09 -6.86
CA THR A 985 5.88 -34.54 -6.67
C THR A 985 5.89 -35.30 -7.99
N ALA A 986 5.22 -34.78 -9.03
CA ALA A 986 5.17 -35.40 -10.35
C ALA A 986 6.55 -35.52 -11.03
N GLY A 987 7.39 -34.50 -10.88
CA GLY A 987 8.77 -34.53 -11.37
C GLY A 987 9.59 -35.55 -10.58
N MET A 988 9.50 -35.52 -9.25
CA MET A 988 10.26 -36.40 -8.38
C MET A 988 9.87 -37.88 -8.52
N ILE A 989 8.59 -38.21 -8.77
CA ILE A 989 8.15 -39.59 -9.09
C ILE A 989 8.95 -40.13 -10.29
N ARG A 990 9.11 -39.33 -11.34
CA ARG A 990 9.82 -39.73 -12.56
C ARG A 990 11.32 -39.88 -12.33
N VAL A 991 11.92 -38.97 -11.56
CA VAL A 991 13.32 -39.08 -11.14
C VAL A 991 13.54 -40.37 -10.36
N MET A 992 12.70 -40.66 -9.35
CA MET A 992 12.79 -41.91 -8.57
C MET A 992 12.64 -43.13 -9.46
N ARG A 993 11.64 -43.13 -10.34
CA ARG A 993 11.36 -44.25 -11.24
C ARG A 993 12.55 -44.52 -12.17
N ALA A 994 13.07 -43.49 -12.83
CA ALA A 994 14.20 -43.62 -13.74
C ALA A 994 15.44 -44.15 -13.01
N ASN A 995 15.82 -43.52 -11.89
CA ASN A 995 16.99 -43.92 -11.11
C ASN A 995 16.85 -45.35 -10.59
N LEU A 996 15.66 -45.73 -10.11
CA LEU A 996 15.44 -47.07 -9.59
C LEU A 996 15.47 -48.13 -10.70
N LEU A 997 14.96 -47.82 -11.90
CA LEU A 997 15.05 -48.72 -13.06
C LEU A 997 16.50 -48.98 -13.50
N ASP A 998 17.37 -47.98 -13.39
CA ASP A 998 18.80 -48.10 -13.68
C ASP A 998 19.55 -48.92 -12.61
N GLU A 999 19.16 -48.79 -11.34
CA GLU A 999 19.79 -49.52 -10.23
C GLU A 999 19.32 -50.98 -10.12
N ILE A 1000 18.04 -51.28 -10.36
CA ILE A 1000 17.47 -52.64 -10.20
C ILE A 1000 18.16 -53.68 -11.09
N LYS A 1001 18.73 -53.28 -12.24
CA LYS A 1001 19.38 -54.19 -13.19
C LYS A 1001 20.86 -54.44 -12.91
N LYS A 1002 21.44 -53.83 -11.88
CA LYS A 1002 22.87 -53.93 -11.61
C LYS A 1002 23.26 -55.28 -10.97
N PRO A 1003 24.50 -55.77 -11.20
CA PRO A 1003 24.94 -57.10 -10.75
C PRO A 1003 24.80 -57.36 -9.24
N TYR A 1004 24.96 -56.33 -8.41
CA TYR A 1004 24.83 -56.47 -6.95
C TYR A 1004 23.38 -56.77 -6.52
N VAL A 1005 22.37 -56.28 -7.26
CA VAL A 1005 20.94 -56.56 -7.01
C VAL A 1005 20.61 -58.00 -7.42
N THR A 1006 21.11 -58.44 -8.59
CA THR A 1006 20.94 -59.82 -9.07
C THR A 1006 21.58 -60.82 -8.11
N THR A 1007 22.77 -60.49 -7.58
CA THR A 1007 23.46 -61.32 -6.58
C THR A 1007 22.69 -61.41 -5.26
N ALA A 1008 22.16 -60.28 -4.77
CA ALA A 1008 21.33 -60.27 -3.56
C ALA A 1008 20.03 -61.07 -3.74
N ARG A 1009 19.43 -61.03 -4.95
CA ARG A 1009 18.26 -61.82 -5.31
C ARG A 1009 18.58 -63.32 -5.34
N ALA A 1010 19.72 -63.70 -5.94
CA ALA A 1010 20.20 -65.08 -5.97
C ALA A 1010 20.49 -65.64 -4.57
N LYS A 1011 20.91 -64.78 -3.62
CA LYS A 1011 21.07 -65.12 -2.20
C LYS A 1011 19.76 -65.27 -1.41
N GLY A 1012 18.59 -65.14 -2.06
CA GLY A 1012 17.28 -65.35 -1.42
C GLY A 1012 16.82 -64.21 -0.50
N VAL A 1013 17.38 -63.00 -0.63
CA VAL A 1013 16.93 -61.85 0.19
C VAL A 1013 15.48 -61.51 -0.16
N ARG A 1014 14.61 -61.39 0.86
CA ARG A 1014 13.18 -61.07 0.70
C ARG A 1014 12.97 -59.81 -0.18
N PRO A 1015 12.00 -59.78 -1.11
CA PRO A 1015 11.87 -58.73 -2.13
C PRO A 1015 11.85 -57.29 -1.60
N LEU A 1016 11.06 -57.00 -0.56
CA LEU A 1016 10.95 -55.65 -0.01
C LEU A 1016 12.25 -55.22 0.71
N LYS A 1017 12.86 -56.14 1.47
CA LYS A 1017 14.15 -55.91 2.13
C LYS A 1017 15.28 -55.75 1.12
N LEU A 1018 15.24 -56.48 0.00
CA LEU A 1018 16.18 -56.35 -1.10
C LEU A 1018 16.06 -54.97 -1.75
N LEU A 1019 14.84 -54.55 -2.11
CA LEU A 1019 14.58 -53.27 -2.78
C LEU A 1019 14.98 -52.07 -1.90
N LEU A 1020 14.48 -51.99 -0.67
CA LEU A 1020 14.73 -50.85 0.23
C LEU A 1020 16.21 -50.75 0.65
N LYS A 1021 16.88 -51.88 0.89
CA LYS A 1021 18.25 -51.88 1.40
C LYS A 1021 19.31 -51.57 0.32
N TYR A 1022 19.07 -51.99 -0.92
CA TYR A 1022 20.08 -51.94 -1.99
C TYR A 1022 19.77 -50.87 -3.05
N PRO A 1023 18.90 -51.08 -4.06
CA PRO A 1023 18.74 -50.12 -5.16
C PRO A 1023 17.98 -48.84 -4.76
N VAL A 1024 16.99 -48.89 -3.86
CA VAL A 1024 16.25 -47.67 -3.42
C VAL A 1024 17.17 -46.71 -2.69
N ARG A 1025 18.03 -47.23 -1.82
CA ARG A 1025 19.02 -46.43 -1.10
C ARG A 1025 19.89 -45.60 -2.06
N LEU A 1026 20.25 -46.15 -3.22
CA LEU A 1026 21.06 -45.44 -4.21
C LEU A 1026 20.22 -44.55 -5.14
N ALA A 1027 19.01 -44.97 -5.48
CA ALA A 1027 18.08 -44.20 -6.30
C ALA A 1027 17.62 -42.88 -5.64
N LEU A 1028 17.75 -42.76 -4.31
CA LEU A 1028 17.50 -41.55 -3.54
C LEU A 1028 18.61 -40.50 -3.65
N ASN A 1029 19.79 -40.82 -4.19
CA ASN A 1029 20.88 -39.85 -4.29
C ASN A 1029 20.45 -38.54 -4.99
N PRO A 1030 19.75 -38.57 -6.14
CA PRO A 1030 19.27 -37.33 -6.78
C PRO A 1030 18.20 -36.56 -6.00
N PHE A 1031 17.46 -37.21 -5.11
CA PHE A 1031 16.53 -36.53 -4.20
C PHE A 1031 17.30 -35.69 -3.19
N ILE A 1032 18.30 -36.32 -2.56
CA ILE A 1032 19.11 -35.67 -1.55
C ILE A 1032 19.97 -34.58 -2.17
N SER A 1033 20.59 -34.83 -3.34
CA SER A 1033 21.41 -33.83 -4.03
C SER A 1033 20.60 -32.61 -4.50
N GLY A 1034 19.31 -32.79 -4.76
CA GLY A 1034 18.41 -31.73 -5.21
C GLY A 1034 18.02 -30.74 -4.12
N ILE A 1035 18.18 -31.06 -2.82
CA ILE A 1035 17.79 -30.19 -1.69
C ILE A 1035 18.41 -28.79 -1.81
N GLY A 1036 19.67 -28.71 -2.25
CA GLY A 1036 20.37 -27.43 -2.38
C GLY A 1036 19.73 -26.45 -3.35
N GLY A 1037 19.09 -26.94 -4.42
CA GLY A 1037 18.34 -26.11 -5.37
C GLY A 1037 16.88 -25.89 -4.98
N LEU A 1038 16.31 -26.74 -4.12
CA LEU A 1038 14.90 -26.67 -3.75
C LEU A 1038 14.57 -25.44 -2.89
N PHE A 1039 15.45 -25.04 -1.97
CA PHE A 1039 15.19 -23.86 -1.13
C PHE A 1039 15.03 -22.56 -1.95
N PRO A 1040 15.98 -22.16 -2.81
CA PRO A 1040 15.79 -20.96 -3.65
C PRO A 1040 14.61 -21.10 -4.63
N ALA A 1041 14.42 -22.28 -5.22
CA ALA A 1041 13.37 -22.53 -6.20
C ALA A 1041 11.96 -22.43 -5.60
N LEU A 1042 11.76 -22.93 -4.37
CA LEU A 1042 10.48 -22.83 -3.66
C LEU A 1042 10.14 -21.38 -3.30
N ILE A 1043 11.14 -20.54 -3.07
CA ILE A 1043 10.91 -19.13 -2.74
C ILE A 1043 10.60 -18.32 -4.01
N SER A 1044 11.36 -18.54 -5.09
CA SER A 1044 11.13 -17.86 -6.37
C SER A 1044 9.85 -18.34 -7.08
N GLY A 1045 9.63 -19.65 -7.18
CA GLY A 1045 8.43 -20.23 -7.81
C GLY A 1045 7.19 -20.16 -6.93
N GLY A 1046 7.35 -20.16 -5.61
CA GLY A 1046 6.25 -20.03 -4.65
C GLY A 1046 5.81 -18.60 -4.40
N ALA A 1047 6.50 -17.57 -4.91
CA ALA A 1047 6.13 -16.17 -4.69
C ALA A 1047 4.71 -15.85 -5.17
N ILE A 1048 4.32 -16.34 -6.35
CA ILE A 1048 2.96 -16.14 -6.88
C ILE A 1048 1.92 -16.87 -6.00
N VAL A 1049 2.21 -18.11 -5.61
CA VAL A 1049 1.34 -18.86 -4.70
C VAL A 1049 1.23 -18.16 -3.34
N ALA A 1050 2.33 -17.62 -2.82
CA ALA A 1050 2.35 -16.87 -1.58
C ALA A 1050 1.56 -15.57 -1.69
N MET A 1051 1.59 -14.87 -2.81
CA MET A 1051 0.73 -13.71 -3.06
C MET A 1051 -0.75 -14.08 -3.07
N VAL A 1052 -1.11 -15.14 -3.80
CA VAL A 1052 -2.50 -15.63 -3.89
C VAL A 1052 -3.03 -16.14 -2.55
N LEU A 1053 -2.21 -16.84 -1.78
CA LEU A 1053 -2.56 -17.32 -0.44
C LEU A 1053 -2.34 -16.25 0.64
N SER A 1054 -1.89 -15.04 0.28
CA SER A 1054 -1.54 -13.94 1.18
C SER A 1054 -0.59 -14.32 2.32
N LEU A 1055 0.43 -15.14 2.01
CA LEU A 1055 1.40 -15.65 2.99
C LEU A 1055 2.49 -14.61 3.28
N PRO A 1056 2.82 -14.36 4.56
CA PRO A 1056 3.92 -13.47 4.95
C PRO A 1056 5.28 -14.14 4.77
N THR A 1057 5.70 -14.36 3.52
CA THR A 1057 6.98 -14.99 3.17
C THR A 1057 7.93 -14.01 2.48
N VAL A 1058 9.17 -14.45 2.25
CA VAL A 1058 10.21 -13.65 1.59
C VAL A 1058 9.87 -13.35 0.12
N GLY A 1059 9.11 -14.22 -0.55
CA GLY A 1059 8.79 -14.10 -1.98
C GLY A 1059 8.04 -12.80 -2.33
N PRO A 1060 6.85 -12.55 -1.76
CA PRO A 1060 6.11 -11.31 -1.98
C PRO A 1060 6.89 -10.05 -1.60
N LEU A 1061 7.66 -10.10 -0.50
CA LEU A 1061 8.48 -8.97 -0.06
C LEU A 1061 9.60 -8.65 -1.04
N MET A 1062 10.21 -9.66 -1.68
CA MET A 1062 11.21 -9.45 -2.72
C MET A 1062 10.61 -8.72 -3.94
N LEU A 1063 9.40 -9.11 -4.36
CA LEU A 1063 8.72 -8.46 -5.47
C LEU A 1063 8.42 -6.99 -5.15
N ASP A 1064 7.92 -6.73 -3.94
CA ASP A 1064 7.62 -5.38 -3.47
C ASP A 1064 8.87 -4.49 -3.46
N ALA A 1065 9.97 -4.97 -2.88
CA ALA A 1065 11.25 -4.25 -2.85
C ALA A 1065 11.78 -3.89 -4.25
N LEU A 1066 11.56 -4.77 -5.24
CA LEU A 1066 11.93 -4.52 -6.63
C LEU A 1066 11.04 -3.46 -7.29
N LEU A 1067 9.73 -3.49 -7.00
CA LEU A 1067 8.76 -2.51 -7.53
C LEU A 1067 8.95 -1.12 -6.93
N THR A 1068 9.33 -1.03 -5.64
CA THR A 1068 9.59 0.24 -4.95
C THR A 1068 11.03 0.74 -5.12
N GLU A 1069 11.84 0.07 -5.94
CA GLU A 1069 13.26 0.38 -6.16
C GLU A 1069 14.09 0.40 -4.85
N ASP A 1070 13.71 -0.41 -3.85
CA ASP A 1070 14.48 -0.58 -2.60
C ASP A 1070 15.62 -1.58 -2.80
N MET A 1071 16.65 -1.07 -3.46
CA MET A 1071 17.87 -1.76 -3.85
C MET A 1071 18.56 -2.51 -2.69
N TYR A 1072 18.58 -1.94 -1.49
CA TYR A 1072 19.24 -2.54 -0.32
C TYR A 1072 18.43 -3.69 0.29
N LEU A 1073 17.10 -3.54 0.37
CA LEU A 1073 16.22 -4.63 0.82
C LEU A 1073 16.25 -5.81 -0.16
N ALA A 1074 16.09 -5.53 -1.47
CA ALA A 1074 16.17 -6.55 -2.52
C ALA A 1074 17.51 -7.29 -2.49
N GLY A 1075 18.61 -6.55 -2.35
CA GLY A 1075 19.95 -7.10 -2.23
C GLY A 1075 20.18 -8.03 -1.05
N SER A 1076 19.67 -7.61 0.11
CA SER A 1076 19.76 -8.40 1.35
C SER A 1076 18.95 -9.69 1.24
N LEU A 1077 17.78 -9.63 0.62
CA LEU A 1077 16.98 -10.82 0.33
C LEU A 1077 17.70 -11.76 -0.65
N LEU A 1078 18.39 -11.24 -1.67
CA LEU A 1078 19.19 -12.05 -2.60
C LEU A 1078 20.34 -12.75 -1.87
N MET A 1079 20.97 -12.08 -0.90
CA MET A 1079 22.00 -12.69 -0.05
C MET A 1079 21.43 -13.80 0.83
N VAL A 1080 20.29 -13.58 1.46
CA VAL A 1080 19.61 -14.59 2.28
C VAL A 1080 19.23 -15.81 1.43
N LEU A 1081 18.66 -15.60 0.24
CA LEU A 1081 18.32 -16.68 -0.69
C LEU A 1081 19.54 -17.49 -1.11
N SER A 1082 20.64 -16.80 -1.41
CA SER A 1082 21.89 -17.44 -1.79
C SER A 1082 22.49 -18.23 -0.63
N MET A 1083 22.46 -17.68 0.59
CA MET A 1083 22.90 -18.36 1.80
C MET A 1083 22.08 -19.63 2.07
N LEU A 1084 20.75 -19.56 1.93
CA LEU A 1084 19.86 -20.71 2.06
C LEU A 1084 20.16 -21.78 1.00
N GLY A 1085 20.47 -21.38 -0.24
CA GLY A 1085 20.89 -22.30 -1.31
C GLY A 1085 22.20 -23.02 -0.98
N VAL A 1086 23.24 -22.28 -0.61
CA VAL A 1086 24.55 -22.84 -0.24
C VAL A 1086 24.42 -23.75 1.00
N PHE A 1087 23.63 -23.34 1.99
CA PHE A 1087 23.35 -24.15 3.16
C PHE A 1087 22.56 -25.43 2.82
N GLY A 1088 21.59 -25.32 1.90
CA GLY A 1088 20.87 -26.48 1.37
C GLY A 1088 21.79 -27.48 0.66
N VAL A 1089 22.80 -27.00 -0.08
CA VAL A 1089 23.82 -27.86 -0.70
C VAL A 1089 24.66 -28.57 0.37
N LEU A 1090 25.03 -27.88 1.45
CA LEU A 1090 25.73 -28.50 2.58
C LEU A 1090 24.88 -29.60 3.24
N ILE A 1091 23.60 -29.35 3.50
CA ILE A 1091 22.66 -30.36 4.03
C ILE A 1091 22.61 -31.57 3.09
N SER A 1092 22.48 -31.32 1.79
CA SER A 1092 22.51 -32.34 0.74
C SER A 1092 23.79 -33.19 0.84
N ASP A 1093 24.96 -32.56 0.89
CA ASP A 1093 26.25 -33.24 0.98
C ASP A 1093 26.36 -34.10 2.25
N LEU A 1094 25.88 -33.60 3.40
CA LEU A 1094 25.87 -34.33 4.67
C LEU A 1094 24.93 -35.54 4.64
N LEU A 1095 23.73 -35.37 4.08
CA LEU A 1095 22.76 -36.45 3.92
C LEU A 1095 23.25 -37.50 2.91
N LEU A 1096 23.94 -37.09 1.85
CA LEU A 1096 24.60 -38.00 0.91
C LEU A 1096 25.73 -38.79 1.57
N LEU A 1097 26.53 -38.16 2.43
CA LEU A 1097 27.58 -38.84 3.21
C LEU A 1097 27.02 -39.90 4.17
N TRP A 1098 25.79 -39.70 4.65
CA TRP A 1098 25.05 -40.67 5.46
C TRP A 1098 24.40 -41.76 4.61
N LEU A 1099 23.79 -41.38 3.48
CA LEU A 1099 23.09 -42.28 2.58
C LEU A 1099 24.05 -43.18 1.79
N ASP A 1100 25.15 -42.68 1.21
CA ASP A 1100 26.13 -43.46 0.46
C ASP A 1100 27.54 -43.41 1.09
N PRO A 1101 27.96 -44.45 1.82
CA PRO A 1101 29.27 -44.52 2.45
C PRO A 1101 30.45 -44.43 1.47
N ARG A 1102 30.25 -44.70 0.16
CA ARG A 1102 31.31 -44.64 -0.86
C ARG A 1102 31.84 -43.22 -1.07
N ILE A 1103 30.99 -42.21 -0.84
CA ILE A 1103 31.36 -40.79 -0.93
C ILE A 1103 32.45 -40.43 0.10
N ARG A 1104 32.58 -41.21 1.19
CA ARG A 1104 33.65 -41.04 2.20
C ARG A 1104 35.03 -41.44 1.68
N PHE A 1105 35.12 -42.32 0.68
CA PHE A 1105 36.38 -42.95 0.25
C PHE A 1105 37.04 -42.28 -0.96
N GLU A 1106 36.33 -41.44 -1.73
CA GLU A 1106 36.92 -40.70 -2.86
C GLU A 1106 37.76 -39.49 -2.41
N GLY A 1107 37.60 -39.02 -1.17
CA GLY A 1107 38.36 -37.89 -0.62
C GLY A 1107 39.74 -38.24 -0.02
N GLY A 1108 40.15 -39.52 -0.05
CA GLY A 1108 41.41 -39.99 0.53
C GLY A 1108 42.49 -40.40 -0.49
N GLY A 1109 42.31 -40.07 -1.77
CA GLY A 1109 43.18 -40.49 -2.85
C GLY A 1109 43.60 -39.36 -3.76
N ARG A 1110 44.21 -38.30 -3.21
CA ARG A 1110 45.27 -37.49 -3.83
C ARG A 1110 45.75 -36.39 -2.90
#